data_AF-A0A940A3D8-F1
#
_entry.id   AF-A0A940A3D8-F1
#
_cell.length_a   1.000
_cell.length_b   1.000
_cell.length_c   1.000
_cell.angle_alpha   90.00
_cell.angle_beta   90.00
_cell.angle_gamma   90.00
#
_symmetry.space_group_name_H-M   'P 1'
#
loop_
_entity.id
_entity.type
_entity.pdbx_description
1 polymer ?
#
loop_
_entity_poly.entity_id
_entity_poly.type
_entity_poly.pdbx_seq_one_letter_code
_entity_poly.pdbx_strand_id
1 'polypeptide(L)'
;MKGTVSKSKRNMICAVILAVQVLIVSIVFIYAASLRSSDKTIPVDINRFKSEYASIGPDGKSWTITPDQVPEDVTEDHIYFLRGPYTDLAKGDYRVTVYYSSDSLNYVKAHSEKNKGALLSEYERLESYNKRVTFDLRAKENINDLEFVFLYFEKGIMTVNGVDITTNHAAPVSRTAAVTAMVFILFDVFASFFVFSSKEKRPDKAGIIAVASAVILSSLPLIVPDLAQGHDLMFHLTRIEGIKTGLATGQFPVKMESLWLGGYGYASEIYYGDLFLYFPAILRLSGFTLTEAFKFYLVFINIATAVVSYLSFRKIFKSSFAPAVSTIAYSLASFRLVDVYVRSTAGEIAALIFLPVVAAGFISILEKDPARKVRNMAYDGLLLATGMSGLIITHIITTEMVLIVLVIMSLILIPKMIKRIPTVIVAVIETFLISCSFVIPFLDYSSKVTTRISVWMMTDSDRLIQKTGASIPSYFAFTSAFFGSGTGDGDQMRLTPGLILLLALLGAVFAMIFRLAKKRMVISFIASVILLFMASNIFPWDFLEKNLFFGKALVSIQFPWRLLGPAILFLTLIAGDLVLILEKDKSRAKTSWIVFIAIIAAQTALSGMTLYAYLNEGYFKVQYLDTASVNSSYLGDNEYLPTGFDPANIDHEAKGGNGVEIQKSNYTYDISPIAYTACVANTSSGSSFMDLPLINYPYYAAYSETGDPLEITSGDNGLIRVTVPAGYSGYIFLKFESPVLWKIADCVSVISVLACAGFVLCVRKKPSLLSENTVEK
;
A
#
# COMPACT_ATOMS: atom_id res chain seq x y z
N MET A 1 3.90 49.41 -17.53
CA MET A 1 3.23 48.37 -18.33
C MET A 1 3.50 46.98 -17.73
N LYS A 2 2.58 46.42 -16.92
CA LYS A 2 2.61 45.00 -16.57
C LYS A 2 1.58 44.31 -17.44
N GLY A 3 2.01 43.81 -18.59
CA GLY A 3 1.15 43.08 -19.53
C GLY A 3 0.64 41.80 -18.89
N THR A 4 -0.61 41.79 -18.45
CA THR A 4 -1.32 40.58 -18.04
C THR A 4 -1.47 39.69 -19.28
N VAL A 5 -0.60 38.69 -19.41
CA VAL A 5 -0.74 37.61 -20.40
C VAL A 5 -2.17 37.08 -20.33
N SER A 6 -2.88 37.10 -21.48
CA SER A 6 -4.28 36.67 -21.56
C SER A 6 -4.42 35.21 -21.08
N LYS A 7 -5.57 34.87 -20.49
CA LYS A 7 -5.84 33.52 -19.96
C LYS A 7 -5.62 32.41 -21.01
N SER A 8 -5.95 32.70 -22.27
CA SER A 8 -5.70 31.82 -23.41
C SER A 8 -4.19 31.58 -23.64
N LYS A 9 -3.37 32.64 -23.64
CA LYS A 9 -1.90 32.52 -23.75
C LYS A 9 -1.30 31.74 -22.57
N ARG A 10 -1.78 31.93 -21.34
CA ARG A 10 -1.31 31.14 -20.18
C ARG A 10 -1.60 29.66 -20.32
N ASN A 11 -2.82 29.30 -20.72
CA ASN A 11 -3.21 27.90 -20.94
C ASN A 11 -2.37 27.25 -22.04
N MET A 12 -2.11 27.99 -23.13
CA MET A 12 -1.26 27.51 -24.22
C MET A 12 0.18 27.28 -23.74
N ILE A 13 0.76 28.21 -22.96
CA ILE A 13 2.10 28.05 -22.38
C ILE A 13 2.16 26.82 -21.46
N CYS A 14 1.18 26.64 -20.57
CA CYS A 14 1.12 25.45 -19.71
C CYS A 14 1.01 24.14 -20.52
N ALA A 15 0.20 24.12 -21.58
CA ALA A 15 0.08 22.95 -22.44
C ALA A 15 1.39 22.64 -23.17
N VAL A 16 2.11 23.66 -23.63
CA VAL A 16 3.44 23.49 -24.26
C VAL A 16 4.47 22.98 -23.25
N ILE A 17 4.49 23.53 -22.03
CA ILE A 17 5.39 23.05 -20.96
C ILE A 17 5.13 21.57 -20.67
N LEU A 18 3.87 21.17 -20.48
CA LEU A 18 3.48 19.78 -20.25
C LEU A 18 3.89 18.87 -21.42
N ALA A 19 3.64 19.31 -22.66
CA ALA A 19 4.04 18.54 -23.85
C ALA A 19 5.56 18.35 -23.93
N VAL A 20 6.35 19.38 -23.61
CA VAL A 20 7.82 19.30 -23.56
C VAL A 20 8.30 18.39 -22.44
N GLN A 21 7.73 18.48 -21.24
CA GLN A 21 8.06 17.61 -20.11
C GLN A 21 7.79 16.13 -20.45
N VAL A 22 6.61 15.84 -21.02
CA VAL A 22 6.25 14.48 -21.48
C VAL A 22 7.23 14.00 -22.54
N LEU A 23 7.53 14.83 -23.54
CA LEU A 23 8.48 14.48 -24.61
C LEU A 23 9.87 14.15 -24.05
N ILE A 24 10.40 14.96 -23.13
CA ILE A 24 11.70 14.72 -22.47
C ILE A 24 11.68 13.36 -21.77
N VAL A 25 10.68 13.10 -20.94
CA VAL A 25 10.56 11.84 -20.19
C VAL A 25 10.45 10.64 -21.14
N SER A 26 9.63 10.73 -22.18
CA SER A 26 9.48 9.67 -23.19
C SER A 26 10.78 9.36 -23.92
N ILE A 27 11.56 10.38 -24.32
CA ILE A 27 12.85 10.19 -24.99
C ILE A 27 13.83 9.43 -24.07
N VAL A 28 13.90 9.78 -22.78
CA VAL A 28 14.81 9.11 -21.84
C VAL A 28 14.40 7.65 -21.61
N PHE A 29 13.09 7.35 -21.53
CA PHE A 29 12.62 5.95 -21.43
C PHE A 29 12.91 5.13 -22.69
N ILE A 30 12.74 5.71 -23.88
CA ILE A 30 13.09 5.03 -25.15
C ILE A 30 14.59 4.75 -25.21
N TYR A 31 15.42 5.72 -24.80
CA TYR A 31 16.86 5.53 -24.71
C TYR A 31 17.22 4.42 -23.71
N ALA A 32 16.59 4.39 -22.53
CA ALA A 32 16.81 3.33 -21.55
C ALA A 32 16.46 1.94 -22.10
N ALA A 33 15.35 1.81 -22.85
CA ALA A 33 14.97 0.57 -23.49
C ALA A 33 16.00 0.09 -24.52
N SER A 34 16.61 1.03 -25.27
CA SER A 34 17.66 0.71 -26.25
C SER A 34 18.96 0.18 -25.63
N LEU A 35 19.22 0.47 -24.34
CA LEU A 35 20.42 0.00 -23.64
C LEU A 35 20.35 -1.47 -23.24
N ARG A 36 19.16 -2.09 -23.20
CA ARG A 36 19.01 -3.51 -22.83
C ARG A 36 19.76 -4.44 -23.78
N SER A 37 19.91 -4.08 -25.06
CA SER A 37 20.67 -4.87 -26.03
C SER A 37 22.19 -4.75 -25.87
N SER A 38 22.67 -3.87 -24.98
CA SER A 38 24.10 -3.64 -24.72
C SER A 38 24.62 -4.33 -23.45
N ASP A 39 23.73 -5.00 -22.71
CA ASP A 39 24.08 -5.70 -21.48
C ASP A 39 25.04 -6.88 -21.78
N LYS A 40 26.07 -7.02 -20.96
CA LYS A 40 27.13 -8.01 -21.12
C LYS A 40 27.14 -8.98 -19.95
N THR A 41 27.25 -10.28 -20.26
CA THR A 41 27.51 -11.31 -19.25
C THR A 41 28.98 -11.31 -18.87
N ILE A 42 29.23 -11.17 -17.56
CA ILE A 42 30.53 -11.33 -16.93
C ILE A 42 30.66 -12.81 -16.55
N PRO A 43 31.63 -13.55 -17.11
CA PRO A 43 31.79 -14.96 -16.82
C PRO A 43 32.20 -15.14 -15.35
N VAL A 44 31.52 -16.06 -14.66
CA VAL A 44 31.88 -16.49 -13.31
C VAL A 44 32.36 -17.93 -13.39
N ASP A 45 33.59 -18.17 -12.95
CA ASP A 45 34.14 -19.52 -12.87
C ASP A 45 33.76 -20.16 -11.54
N ILE A 46 32.92 -21.19 -11.59
CA ILE A 46 32.44 -21.91 -10.42
C ILE A 46 33.58 -22.64 -9.66
N ASN A 47 34.71 -22.92 -10.33
CA ASN A 47 35.88 -23.54 -9.72
C ASN A 47 36.65 -22.59 -8.78
N ARG A 48 36.39 -21.28 -8.87
CA ARG A 48 36.99 -20.28 -7.96
C ARG A 48 36.28 -20.17 -6.62
N PHE A 49 35.14 -20.82 -6.46
CA PHE A 49 34.46 -20.91 -5.19
C PHE A 49 35.22 -21.83 -4.23
N LYS A 50 35.06 -21.56 -2.94
CA LYS A 50 35.66 -22.30 -1.84
C LYS A 50 34.58 -22.73 -0.87
N SER A 51 34.79 -23.89 -0.27
CA SER A 51 33.88 -24.45 0.71
C SER A 51 34.66 -25.24 1.77
N GLU A 52 34.18 -25.19 3.01
CA GLU A 52 34.62 -26.07 4.09
C GLU A 52 33.72 -27.31 4.24
N TYR A 53 32.51 -27.27 3.69
CA TYR A 53 31.45 -28.27 3.93
C TYR A 53 30.93 -28.94 2.66
N ALA A 54 30.82 -28.19 1.56
CA ALA A 54 30.39 -28.67 0.26
C ALA A 54 31.56 -29.27 -0.54
N SER A 55 31.20 -30.20 -1.40
CA SER A 55 32.11 -30.85 -2.35
C SER A 55 31.78 -30.45 -3.78
N ILE A 56 32.79 -30.35 -4.64
CA ILE A 56 32.57 -30.20 -6.07
C ILE A 56 32.12 -31.53 -6.67
N GLY A 57 31.12 -31.50 -7.56
CA GLY A 57 30.58 -32.66 -8.22
C GLY A 57 31.63 -33.38 -9.10
N PRO A 58 31.41 -34.66 -9.44
CA PRO A 58 32.37 -35.46 -10.24
C PRO A 58 32.67 -34.87 -11.62
N ASP A 59 31.77 -34.05 -12.16
CA ASP A 59 31.91 -33.36 -13.44
C ASP A 59 32.69 -32.03 -13.33
N GLY A 60 33.04 -31.60 -12.11
CA GLY A 60 33.73 -30.35 -11.84
C GLY A 60 32.89 -29.10 -12.11
N LYS A 61 31.56 -29.21 -12.17
CA LYS A 61 30.68 -28.10 -12.62
C LYS A 61 29.69 -27.60 -11.59
N SER A 62 29.48 -28.32 -10.49
CA SER A 62 28.54 -27.92 -9.46
C SER A 62 29.12 -28.11 -8.06
N TRP A 63 28.69 -27.31 -7.10
CA TRP A 63 29.01 -27.51 -5.69
C TRP A 63 27.80 -28.09 -4.96
N THR A 64 27.98 -29.17 -4.21
CA THR A 64 26.91 -29.84 -3.48
C THR A 64 27.27 -29.96 -2.01
N ILE A 65 26.33 -29.57 -1.14
CA ILE A 65 26.32 -29.87 0.29
C ILE A 65 25.22 -30.87 0.59
N THR A 66 25.53 -31.87 1.41
CA THR A 66 24.58 -32.87 1.92
C THR A 66 24.53 -32.82 3.46
N PRO A 67 23.42 -33.27 4.09
CA PRO A 67 23.27 -33.18 5.54
C PRO A 67 24.35 -33.86 6.38
N ASP A 68 24.98 -34.91 5.86
CA ASP A 68 26.07 -35.68 6.49
C ASP A 68 27.42 -34.95 6.51
N GLN A 69 27.58 -33.92 5.67
CA GLN A 69 28.81 -33.12 5.61
C GLN A 69 28.83 -32.00 6.66
N VAL A 70 27.71 -31.78 7.36
CA VAL A 70 27.57 -30.76 8.39
C VAL A 70 27.88 -31.39 9.76
N PRO A 71 28.90 -30.91 10.50
CA PRO A 71 29.25 -31.45 11.81
C PRO A 71 28.10 -31.31 12.83
N GLU A 72 27.89 -32.33 13.68
CA GLU A 72 26.82 -32.37 14.68
C GLU A 72 26.96 -31.29 15.78
N ASP A 73 28.17 -30.75 15.97
CA ASP A 73 28.54 -29.74 16.97
C ASP A 73 28.39 -28.29 16.49
N VAL A 74 28.04 -28.07 15.20
CA VAL A 74 27.66 -26.73 14.73
C VAL A 74 26.28 -26.40 15.27
N THR A 75 26.27 -25.64 16.37
CA THR A 75 25.07 -25.14 17.05
C THR A 75 24.58 -23.79 16.51
N GLU A 76 25.29 -23.18 15.55
CA GLU A 76 24.81 -22.00 14.85
C GLU A 76 23.61 -22.38 13.98
N ASP A 77 22.54 -21.58 14.05
CA ASP A 77 21.30 -21.85 13.33
C ASP A 77 21.51 -21.94 11.80
N HIS A 78 22.63 -21.42 11.24
CA HIS A 78 22.91 -21.36 9.80
C HIS A 78 24.42 -21.44 9.48
N ILE A 79 24.80 -22.08 8.36
CA ILE A 79 26.21 -22.31 7.97
C ILE A 79 26.54 -21.66 6.63
N TYR A 80 27.61 -20.86 6.56
CA TYR A 80 28.14 -20.38 5.28
C TYR A 80 28.91 -21.49 4.58
N PHE A 81 28.27 -22.15 3.62
CA PHE A 81 28.85 -23.35 3.02
C PHE A 81 29.66 -23.05 1.76
N LEU A 82 29.34 -22.02 0.97
CA LEU A 82 30.04 -21.77 -0.30
C LEU A 82 30.32 -20.28 -0.48
N ARG A 83 31.56 -19.93 -0.83
CA ARG A 83 32.03 -18.54 -0.97
C ARG A 83 32.92 -18.36 -2.19
N GLY A 84 32.65 -17.35 -3.01
CA GLY A 84 33.45 -17.02 -4.20
C GLY A 84 32.68 -16.21 -5.23
N PRO A 85 33.26 -15.83 -6.38
CA PRO A 85 34.57 -16.24 -6.92
C PRO A 85 35.76 -15.35 -6.50
N TYR A 86 35.55 -14.31 -5.67
CA TYR A 86 36.55 -13.29 -5.32
C TYR A 86 37.06 -12.56 -6.56
N THR A 87 36.14 -11.95 -7.30
CA THR A 87 36.43 -11.25 -8.56
C THR A 87 36.27 -9.75 -8.44
N ASP A 88 36.89 -9.03 -9.37
CA ASP A 88 36.67 -7.59 -9.50
C ASP A 88 35.31 -7.33 -10.17
N LEU A 89 34.60 -6.32 -9.67
CA LEU A 89 33.34 -5.83 -10.22
C LEU A 89 33.42 -4.30 -10.28
N ALA A 90 33.23 -3.73 -11.47
CA ALA A 90 33.21 -2.28 -11.61
C ALA A 90 32.00 -1.66 -10.89
N LYS A 91 32.04 -0.35 -10.67
CA LYS A 91 30.88 0.43 -10.25
C LYS A 91 29.75 0.29 -11.28
N GLY A 92 28.54 -0.06 -10.83
CA GLY A 92 27.38 -0.19 -11.72
C GLY A 92 26.18 -0.91 -11.11
N ASP A 93 25.13 -1.05 -11.91
CA ASP A 93 23.99 -1.93 -11.64
C ASP A 93 24.15 -3.23 -12.44
N TYR A 94 23.86 -4.35 -11.79
CA TYR A 94 24.05 -5.69 -12.30
C TYR A 94 22.81 -6.53 -12.02
N ARG A 95 22.65 -7.60 -12.78
CA ARG A 95 21.66 -8.64 -12.54
C ARG A 95 22.38 -9.96 -12.38
N VAL A 96 22.10 -10.63 -11.27
CA VAL A 96 22.69 -11.92 -10.92
C VAL A 96 21.64 -13.00 -11.11
N THR A 97 22.00 -14.09 -11.78
CA THR A 97 21.19 -15.29 -11.87
C THR A 97 21.96 -16.45 -11.25
N VAL A 98 21.38 -17.08 -10.24
CA VAL A 98 21.95 -18.26 -9.59
C VAL A 98 21.16 -19.48 -10.04
N TYR A 99 21.84 -20.47 -10.57
CA TYR A 99 21.28 -21.77 -10.96
C TYR A 99 21.58 -22.78 -9.85
N TYR A 100 20.56 -23.45 -9.34
CA TYR A 100 20.72 -24.34 -8.20
C TYR A 100 19.63 -25.42 -8.15
N SER A 101 19.79 -26.39 -7.28
CA SER A 101 18.75 -27.31 -6.83
C SER A 101 18.83 -27.42 -5.32
N SER A 102 17.71 -27.39 -4.63
CA SER A 102 17.67 -27.48 -3.17
C SER A 102 16.44 -28.27 -2.74
N ASP A 103 16.56 -29.06 -1.67
CA ASP A 103 15.42 -29.75 -1.06
C ASP A 103 14.78 -28.93 0.07
N SER A 104 15.50 -27.90 0.54
CA SER A 104 15.11 -27.02 1.65
C SER A 104 15.34 -25.55 1.32
N LEU A 105 14.88 -24.63 2.17
CA LEU A 105 15.16 -23.20 2.01
C LEU A 105 16.63 -22.89 2.34
N ASN A 106 17.28 -22.15 1.45
CA ASN A 106 18.64 -21.66 1.63
C ASN A 106 18.74 -20.19 1.19
N TYR A 107 19.89 -19.55 1.34
CA TYR A 107 20.07 -18.15 0.91
C TYR A 107 21.38 -17.91 0.19
N VAL A 108 21.43 -16.84 -0.60
CA VAL A 108 22.66 -16.30 -1.19
C VAL A 108 22.71 -14.79 -0.99
N LYS A 109 23.90 -14.26 -0.72
CA LYS A 109 24.14 -12.82 -0.64
C LYS A 109 25.42 -12.46 -1.36
N ALA A 110 25.38 -11.40 -2.16
CA ALA A 110 26.60 -10.78 -2.66
C ALA A 110 27.25 -9.95 -1.54
N HIS A 111 28.55 -10.11 -1.34
CA HIS A 111 29.33 -9.51 -0.26
C HIS A 111 30.72 -9.07 -0.76
N SER A 112 31.32 -8.15 -0.01
CA SER A 112 32.71 -7.73 -0.16
C SER A 112 33.26 -7.46 1.22
N GLU A 113 34.39 -8.09 1.55
CA GLU A 113 35.01 -7.93 2.87
C GLU A 113 35.82 -6.64 2.94
N LYS A 114 36.45 -6.24 1.83
CA LYS A 114 37.27 -5.02 1.73
C LYS A 114 36.41 -3.76 1.66
N ASN A 115 35.26 -3.80 0.99
CA ASN A 115 34.43 -2.62 0.72
C ASN A 115 33.05 -2.75 1.38
N LYS A 116 33.02 -2.74 2.72
CA LYS A 116 31.77 -2.89 3.49
C LYS A 116 30.78 -1.76 3.17
N GLY A 117 29.58 -2.13 2.71
CA GLY A 117 28.50 -1.19 2.36
C GLY A 117 28.58 -0.59 0.95
N ALA A 118 29.59 -0.97 0.16
CA ALA A 118 29.76 -0.58 -1.24
C ALA A 118 28.85 -1.38 -2.18
N LEU A 119 28.60 -2.66 -1.85
CA LEU A 119 27.60 -3.50 -2.49
C LEU A 119 26.26 -3.35 -1.79
N LEU A 120 25.24 -2.99 -2.56
CA LEU A 120 23.86 -3.02 -2.12
C LEU A 120 23.21 -4.32 -2.61
N SER A 121 23.05 -5.23 -1.67
CA SER A 121 22.47 -6.57 -1.82
C SER A 121 21.93 -7.02 -0.46
N GLU A 122 20.92 -7.89 -0.49
CA GLU A 122 20.48 -8.62 0.70
C GLU A 122 20.58 -10.12 0.51
N TYR A 123 20.16 -10.86 1.54
CA TYR A 123 19.98 -12.30 1.44
C TYR A 123 18.78 -12.60 0.54
N GLU A 124 19.07 -13.28 -0.56
CA GLU A 124 18.09 -13.72 -1.54
C GLU A 124 17.72 -15.17 -1.26
N ARG A 125 16.42 -15.47 -1.35
CA ARG A 125 15.87 -16.77 -1.00
C ARG A 125 16.14 -17.78 -2.12
N LEU A 126 16.71 -18.92 -1.74
CA LEU A 126 16.91 -20.09 -2.59
C LEU A 126 15.89 -21.15 -2.19
N GLU A 127 14.66 -20.96 -2.66
CA GLU A 127 13.52 -21.84 -2.44
C GLU A 127 13.72 -23.21 -3.09
N SER A 128 13.25 -24.28 -2.45
CA SER A 128 13.43 -25.67 -2.93
C SER A 128 12.73 -25.96 -4.27
N TYR A 129 11.60 -25.29 -4.51
CA TYR A 129 10.79 -25.43 -5.72
C TYR A 129 11.34 -24.66 -6.93
N ASN A 130 12.35 -23.82 -6.75
CA ASN A 130 12.98 -23.06 -7.82
C ASN A 130 14.28 -23.74 -8.27
N LYS A 131 14.60 -23.63 -9.57
CA LYS A 131 15.89 -24.07 -10.14
C LYS A 131 16.82 -22.93 -10.52
N ARG A 132 16.29 -21.71 -10.49
CA ARG A 132 17.05 -20.48 -10.67
C ARG A 132 16.41 -19.36 -9.86
N VAL A 133 17.23 -18.45 -9.35
CA VAL A 133 16.79 -17.16 -8.82
C VAL A 133 17.49 -16.04 -9.57
N THR A 134 16.82 -14.91 -9.77
CA THR A 134 17.41 -13.73 -10.40
C THR A 134 17.11 -12.50 -9.57
N PHE A 135 18.13 -11.71 -9.29
CA PHE A 135 18.04 -10.51 -8.48
C PHE A 135 19.00 -9.42 -8.99
N ASP A 136 18.62 -8.17 -8.77
CA ASP A 136 19.46 -7.03 -9.15
C ASP A 136 20.43 -6.67 -8.01
N LEU A 137 21.68 -6.34 -8.34
CA LEU A 137 22.75 -5.94 -7.43
C LEU A 137 23.28 -4.54 -7.81
N ARG A 138 23.62 -3.68 -6.85
CA ARG A 138 24.26 -2.37 -7.14
C ARG A 138 25.60 -2.21 -6.45
N ALA A 139 26.66 -1.98 -7.22
CA ALA A 139 27.98 -1.60 -6.73
C ALA A 139 28.15 -0.07 -6.79
N LYS A 140 28.27 0.59 -5.62
CA LYS A 140 28.42 2.06 -5.51
C LYS A 140 29.80 2.56 -5.96
N GLU A 141 30.78 1.68 -5.91
CA GLU A 141 32.19 1.88 -6.27
C GLU A 141 32.75 0.59 -6.88
N ASN A 142 34.01 0.62 -7.34
CA ASN A 142 34.67 -0.58 -7.83
C ASN A 142 34.96 -1.52 -6.65
N ILE A 143 34.63 -2.79 -6.83
CA ILE A 143 34.82 -3.89 -5.88
C ILE A 143 35.95 -4.77 -6.39
N ASN A 144 36.86 -5.19 -5.51
CA ASN A 144 38.04 -5.97 -5.90
C ASN A 144 38.04 -7.39 -5.30
N ASP A 145 36.92 -7.78 -4.69
CA ASP A 145 36.78 -9.01 -3.93
C ASP A 145 35.31 -9.46 -3.83
N LEU A 146 34.54 -9.28 -4.91
CA LEU A 146 33.15 -9.73 -4.96
C LEU A 146 33.09 -11.23 -4.65
N GLU A 147 32.35 -11.58 -3.60
CA GLU A 147 31.97 -12.94 -3.29
C GLU A 147 30.45 -13.07 -3.17
N PHE A 148 29.91 -14.18 -3.63
CA PHE A 148 28.61 -14.69 -3.26
C PHE A 148 28.81 -15.65 -2.10
N VAL A 149 28.09 -15.37 -1.02
CA VAL A 149 28.08 -16.14 0.20
C VAL A 149 26.78 -16.91 0.24
N PHE A 150 26.86 -18.23 0.16
CA PHE A 150 25.72 -19.12 0.26
C PHE A 150 25.55 -19.63 1.68
N LEU A 151 24.34 -19.46 2.20
CA LEU A 151 23.94 -19.82 3.55
C LEU A 151 23.08 -21.08 3.49
N TYR A 152 23.55 -22.13 4.16
CA TYR A 152 22.83 -23.35 4.40
C TYR A 152 21.95 -23.15 5.64
N PHE A 153 20.64 -23.00 5.42
CA PHE A 153 19.70 -22.52 6.43
C PHE A 153 18.85 -23.66 6.99
N GLU A 154 18.25 -24.48 6.14
CA GLU A 154 17.51 -25.68 6.54
C GLU A 154 18.24 -26.95 6.08
N LYS A 155 18.23 -28.00 6.92
CA LYS A 155 18.83 -29.29 6.57
C LYS A 155 18.18 -29.88 5.31
N GLY A 156 18.98 -30.14 4.27
CA GLY A 156 18.56 -30.71 2.99
C GLY A 156 19.76 -30.88 2.04
N ILE A 157 19.54 -31.41 0.84
CA ILE A 157 20.59 -31.41 -0.18
C ILE A 157 20.51 -30.08 -0.93
N MET A 158 21.65 -29.42 -1.13
CA MET A 158 21.73 -28.21 -1.94
C MET A 158 22.88 -28.29 -2.92
N THR A 159 22.60 -28.00 -4.19
CA THR A 159 23.56 -27.96 -5.28
C THR A 159 23.52 -26.62 -5.99
N VAL A 160 24.66 -25.94 -6.09
CA VAL A 160 24.85 -24.73 -6.90
C VAL A 160 25.47 -25.13 -8.23
N ASN A 161 24.73 -24.89 -9.32
CA ASN A 161 25.10 -25.27 -10.69
C ASN A 161 25.83 -24.15 -11.44
N GLY A 162 25.64 -22.90 -11.03
CA GLY A 162 26.22 -21.75 -11.73
C GLY A 162 25.74 -20.42 -11.17
N VAL A 163 26.51 -19.38 -11.44
CA VAL A 163 26.15 -17.99 -11.15
C VAL A 163 26.49 -17.15 -12.37
N ASP A 164 25.53 -16.45 -12.95
CA ASP A 164 25.76 -15.51 -14.03
C ASP A 164 25.60 -14.09 -13.52
N ILE A 165 26.52 -13.20 -13.90
CA ILE A 165 26.41 -11.76 -13.64
C ILE A 165 26.24 -11.07 -14.99
N THR A 166 25.21 -10.26 -15.14
CA THR A 166 24.97 -9.44 -16.33
C THR A 166 24.96 -7.96 -15.94
N THR A 167 25.54 -7.08 -16.76
CA THR A 167 25.35 -5.64 -16.56
C THR A 167 23.89 -5.26 -16.78
N ASN A 168 23.40 -4.23 -16.09
CA ASN A 168 22.05 -3.72 -16.25
C ASN A 168 22.09 -2.21 -16.53
N HIS A 169 22.43 -1.84 -17.76
CA HIS A 169 22.61 -0.44 -18.14
C HIS A 169 21.28 0.33 -18.25
N ALA A 170 20.17 -0.37 -18.48
CA ALA A 170 18.85 0.23 -18.63
C ALA A 170 18.24 0.72 -17.30
N ALA A 171 18.49 0.02 -16.20
CA ALA A 171 17.93 0.35 -14.88
C ALA A 171 18.27 1.77 -14.38
N PRO A 172 19.55 2.21 -14.32
CA PRO A 172 19.89 3.55 -13.84
C PRO A 172 19.27 4.66 -14.71
N VAL A 173 19.23 4.49 -16.03
CA VAL A 173 18.64 5.49 -16.95
C VAL A 173 17.12 5.56 -16.78
N SER A 174 16.45 4.41 -16.64
CA SER A 174 15.02 4.33 -16.36
C SER A 174 14.65 5.00 -15.02
N ARG A 175 15.47 4.78 -13.97
CA ARG A 175 15.31 5.47 -12.69
C ARG A 175 15.44 6.98 -12.85
N THR A 176 16.44 7.46 -13.57
CA THR A 176 16.62 8.91 -13.84
C THR A 176 15.42 9.51 -14.59
N ALA A 177 14.85 8.80 -15.56
CA ALA A 177 13.65 9.23 -16.27
C ALA A 177 12.45 9.39 -15.31
N ALA A 178 12.24 8.40 -14.45
CA ALA A 178 11.19 8.41 -13.44
C ALA A 178 11.37 9.52 -12.40
N VAL A 179 12.59 9.73 -11.86
CA VAL A 179 12.87 10.87 -10.96
C VAL A 179 12.58 12.19 -11.66
N THR A 180 12.98 12.34 -12.92
CA THR A 180 12.73 13.56 -13.71
C THR A 180 11.23 13.81 -13.88
N ALA A 181 10.46 12.76 -14.19
CA ALA A 181 9.00 12.84 -14.27
C ALA A 181 8.37 13.28 -12.94
N MET A 182 8.83 12.72 -11.82
CA MET A 182 8.37 13.11 -10.48
C MET A 182 8.68 14.57 -10.16
N VAL A 183 9.88 15.06 -10.49
CA VAL A 183 10.27 16.46 -10.31
C VAL A 183 9.39 17.38 -11.15
N PHE A 184 9.08 17.02 -12.40
CA PHE A 184 8.14 17.78 -13.23
C PHE A 184 6.74 17.82 -12.64
N ILE A 185 6.21 16.68 -12.17
CA ILE A 185 4.90 16.63 -11.51
C ILE A 185 4.89 17.51 -10.26
N LEU A 186 5.91 17.43 -9.40
CA LEU A 186 6.02 18.27 -8.21
C LEU A 186 6.11 19.75 -8.56
N PHE A 187 6.89 20.09 -9.60
CA PHE A 187 6.98 21.45 -10.12
C PHE A 187 5.62 21.95 -10.62
N ASP A 188 4.87 21.14 -11.36
CA ASP A 188 3.56 21.51 -11.90
C ASP A 188 2.51 21.66 -10.80
N VAL A 189 2.53 20.78 -9.79
CA VAL A 189 1.69 20.88 -8.59
C VAL A 189 2.01 22.16 -7.82
N PHE A 190 3.29 22.45 -7.59
CA PHE A 190 3.74 23.66 -6.91
C PHE A 190 3.37 24.90 -7.71
N ALA A 191 3.70 24.96 -9.00
CA ALA A 191 3.34 26.05 -9.88
C ALA A 191 1.83 26.27 -9.92
N SER A 192 1.04 25.20 -10.00
CA SER A 192 -0.42 25.25 -9.91
C SER A 192 -0.87 25.87 -8.59
N PHE A 193 -0.31 25.45 -7.45
CA PHE A 193 -0.62 26.01 -6.14
C PHE A 193 -0.38 27.53 -6.10
N PHE A 194 0.74 28.02 -6.66
CA PHE A 194 1.04 29.46 -6.77
C PHE A 194 0.12 30.20 -7.74
N VAL A 195 -0.18 29.61 -8.90
CA VAL A 195 -1.10 30.20 -9.89
C VAL A 195 -2.52 30.27 -9.35
N PHE A 196 -2.99 29.25 -8.63
CA PHE A 196 -4.30 29.25 -7.98
C PHE A 196 -4.34 30.24 -6.80
N SER A 197 -3.26 30.38 -6.04
CA SER A 197 -3.13 31.40 -5.00
C SER A 197 -3.10 32.83 -5.57
N SER A 198 -2.60 33.03 -6.80
CA SER A 198 -2.54 34.35 -7.46
C SER A 198 -3.89 35.00 -7.80
N LYS A 199 -5.01 34.27 -7.67
CA LYS A 199 -6.36 34.86 -7.71
C LYS A 199 -6.71 35.63 -6.43
N GLU A 200 -6.05 35.31 -5.31
CA GLU A 200 -6.05 36.15 -4.12
C GLU A 200 -4.94 37.23 -4.27
N LYS A 201 -5.19 38.45 -3.76
CA LYS A 201 -4.24 39.58 -3.91
C LYS A 201 -2.87 39.34 -3.24
N ARG A 202 -2.69 38.26 -2.45
CA ARG A 202 -1.44 37.85 -1.76
C ARG A 202 -1.36 36.32 -1.59
N PRO A 203 -0.16 35.72 -1.63
CA PRO A 203 0.01 34.27 -1.41
C PRO A 203 -0.27 33.87 0.04
N ASP A 204 -0.95 32.73 0.27
CA ASP A 204 -1.16 32.16 1.61
C ASP A 204 0.12 31.52 2.14
N LYS A 205 0.99 32.38 2.71
CA LYS A 205 2.29 31.98 3.26
C LYS A 205 2.16 30.93 4.37
N ALA A 206 1.15 31.07 5.23
CA ALA A 206 0.95 30.13 6.35
C ALA A 206 0.60 28.74 5.82
N GLY A 207 -0.26 28.66 4.80
CA GLY A 207 -0.57 27.41 4.12
C GLY A 207 0.64 26.75 3.46
N ILE A 208 1.46 27.52 2.73
CA ILE A 208 2.67 27.00 2.07
C ILE A 208 3.65 26.44 3.12
N ILE A 209 3.93 27.22 4.17
CA ILE A 209 4.82 26.81 5.25
C ILE A 209 4.27 25.55 5.93
N ALA A 210 2.97 25.51 6.23
CA ALA A 210 2.36 24.35 6.88
C ALA A 210 2.47 23.07 6.04
N VAL A 211 2.17 23.13 4.74
CA VAL A 211 2.29 21.96 3.85
C VAL A 211 3.76 21.53 3.75
N ALA A 212 4.69 22.47 3.53
CA ALA A 212 6.11 22.16 3.44
C ALA A 212 6.65 21.55 4.75
N SER A 213 6.36 22.16 5.90
CA SER A 213 6.76 21.64 7.21
C SER A 213 6.14 20.28 7.51
N ALA A 214 4.84 20.09 7.21
CA ALA A 214 4.18 18.79 7.39
C ALA A 214 4.86 17.69 6.56
N VAL A 215 5.18 17.95 5.28
CA VAL A 215 5.86 16.99 4.41
C VAL A 215 7.27 16.68 4.89
N ILE A 216 8.07 17.70 5.20
CA ILE A 216 9.47 17.53 5.65
C ILE A 216 9.51 16.76 6.97
N LEU A 217 8.74 17.18 7.96
CA LEU A 217 8.77 16.58 9.29
C LEU A 217 8.19 15.17 9.30
N SER A 218 7.09 14.92 8.57
CA SER A 218 6.50 13.58 8.49
C SER A 218 7.37 12.60 7.70
N SER A 219 8.24 13.07 6.80
CA SER A 219 9.12 12.23 5.97
C SER A 219 10.55 12.11 6.52
N LEU A 220 10.83 12.71 7.68
CA LEU A 220 12.17 12.75 8.27
C LEU A 220 12.79 11.35 8.47
N PRO A 221 12.05 10.31 8.94
CA PRO A 221 12.59 8.95 9.04
C PRO A 221 13.02 8.33 7.70
N LEU A 222 12.47 8.79 6.56
CA LEU A 222 12.75 8.23 5.24
C LEU A 222 14.14 8.63 4.69
N ILE A 223 14.80 9.60 5.33
CA ILE A 223 16.18 10.00 4.99
C ILE A 223 17.18 8.92 5.39
N VAL A 224 16.84 8.10 6.40
CA VAL A 224 17.65 6.96 6.81
C VAL A 224 17.75 5.98 5.64
N PRO A 225 18.94 5.43 5.31
CA PRO A 225 19.09 4.51 4.17
C PRO A 225 18.24 3.24 4.29
N ASP A 226 18.01 2.79 5.51
CA ASP A 226 17.31 1.53 5.78
C ASP A 226 15.81 1.72 5.94
N LEU A 227 15.06 0.63 5.78
CA LEU A 227 13.65 0.54 6.10
C LEU A 227 13.52 -0.39 7.30
N ALA A 228 13.04 0.15 8.43
CA ALA A 228 12.72 -0.65 9.61
C ALA A 228 11.54 -1.59 9.30
N GLN A 229 11.59 -2.80 9.84
CA GLN A 229 10.51 -3.76 9.71
C GLN A 229 9.24 -3.21 10.38
N GLY A 230 8.18 -3.08 9.60
CA GLY A 230 6.83 -2.81 10.12
C GLY A 230 5.99 -4.08 10.26
N HIS A 231 4.85 -3.97 10.94
CA HIS A 231 3.96 -5.12 11.17
C HIS A 231 3.50 -5.76 9.85
N ASP A 232 3.00 -4.95 8.91
CA ASP A 232 2.45 -5.42 7.63
C ASP A 232 3.40 -5.20 6.46
N LEU A 233 4.65 -4.77 6.73
CA LEU A 233 5.56 -4.30 5.69
C LEU A 233 5.81 -5.36 4.62
N MET A 234 6.22 -6.57 5.03
CA MET A 234 6.56 -7.64 4.08
C MET A 234 5.36 -8.02 3.22
N PHE A 235 4.16 -8.08 3.80
CA PHE A 235 2.93 -8.34 3.06
C PHE A 235 2.71 -7.31 1.93
N HIS A 236 2.86 -6.01 2.23
CA HIS A 236 2.71 -4.97 1.22
C HIS A 236 3.85 -4.90 0.20
N LEU A 237 5.08 -5.27 0.58
CA LEU A 237 6.19 -5.39 -0.35
C LEU A 237 5.93 -6.52 -1.37
N THR A 238 5.41 -7.67 -0.92
CA THR A 238 5.01 -8.76 -1.83
C THR A 238 3.93 -8.33 -2.81
N ARG A 239 2.92 -7.58 -2.35
CA ARG A 239 1.87 -7.02 -3.23
C ARG A 239 2.44 -6.07 -4.28
N ILE A 240 3.39 -5.21 -3.92
CA ILE A 240 4.04 -4.32 -4.90
C ILE A 240 4.78 -5.13 -5.97
N GLU A 241 5.48 -6.20 -5.59
CA GLU A 241 6.14 -7.12 -6.53
C GLU A 241 5.15 -7.94 -7.36
N GLY A 242 4.01 -8.34 -6.78
CA GLY A 242 2.92 -9.00 -7.48
C GLY A 242 2.32 -8.12 -8.58
N ILE A 243 1.96 -6.87 -8.25
CA ILE A 243 1.49 -5.88 -9.23
C ILE A 243 2.54 -5.62 -10.31
N LYS A 244 3.81 -5.41 -9.92
CA LYS A 244 4.93 -5.22 -10.88
C LYS A 244 5.01 -6.40 -11.85
N THR A 245 4.94 -7.64 -11.34
CA THR A 245 5.00 -8.86 -12.15
C THR A 245 3.81 -9.00 -13.08
N GLY A 246 2.60 -8.65 -12.61
CA GLY A 246 1.40 -8.60 -13.44
C GLY A 246 1.47 -7.54 -14.56
N LEU A 247 1.96 -6.35 -14.24
CA LEU A 247 2.14 -5.28 -15.22
C LEU A 247 3.21 -5.63 -16.28
N ALA A 248 4.31 -6.26 -15.87
CA ALA A 248 5.41 -6.64 -16.77
C ALA A 248 4.99 -7.64 -17.86
N THR A 249 3.90 -8.37 -17.62
CA THR A 249 3.37 -9.44 -18.49
C THR A 249 2.06 -9.06 -19.18
N GLY A 250 1.62 -7.81 -19.03
CA GLY A 250 0.46 -7.28 -19.76
C GLY A 250 -0.89 -7.40 -19.04
N GLN A 251 -0.91 -7.79 -17.76
CA GLN A 251 -2.13 -7.79 -16.96
C GLN A 251 -2.45 -6.37 -16.47
N PHE A 252 -3.61 -5.83 -16.84
CA PHE A 252 -4.12 -4.57 -16.32
C PHE A 252 -5.65 -4.52 -16.33
N PRO A 253 -6.32 -4.27 -15.19
CA PRO A 253 -5.77 -4.27 -13.83
C PRO A 253 -5.28 -5.66 -13.40
N VAL A 254 -4.27 -5.71 -12.53
CA VAL A 254 -3.85 -6.92 -11.81
C VAL A 254 -4.92 -7.29 -10.79
N LYS A 255 -5.39 -8.53 -10.81
CA LYS A 255 -6.50 -9.04 -9.97
C LYS A 255 -6.15 -10.34 -9.25
N MET A 256 -5.52 -11.27 -9.98
CA MET A 256 -4.97 -12.48 -9.40
C MET A 256 -3.45 -12.39 -9.51
N GLU A 257 -2.78 -12.42 -8.36
CA GLU A 257 -1.32 -12.42 -8.27
C GLU A 257 -0.84 -13.86 -8.14
N SER A 258 0.26 -14.17 -8.81
CA SER A 258 0.87 -15.49 -8.90
C SER A 258 2.08 -15.69 -8.00
N LEU A 259 2.73 -14.60 -7.61
CA LEU A 259 3.99 -14.61 -6.87
C LEU A 259 3.85 -15.38 -5.54
N TRP A 260 2.68 -15.31 -4.92
CA TRP A 260 2.36 -15.89 -3.62
C TRP A 260 2.51 -17.40 -3.58
N LEU A 261 2.99 -17.89 -2.44
CA LEU A 261 3.16 -19.31 -2.14
C LEU A 261 3.94 -20.04 -3.26
N GLY A 262 5.00 -19.41 -3.77
CA GLY A 262 5.82 -20.01 -4.83
C GLY A 262 5.07 -20.36 -6.12
N GLY A 263 4.08 -19.56 -6.52
CA GLY A 263 3.34 -19.77 -7.76
C GLY A 263 1.90 -20.24 -7.61
N TYR A 264 1.40 -20.50 -6.40
CA TYR A 264 0.03 -21.00 -6.21
C TYR A 264 -1.05 -19.95 -6.49
N GLY A 265 -0.65 -18.69 -6.37
CA GLY A 265 -1.51 -17.53 -6.52
C GLY A 265 -2.34 -17.19 -5.28
N TYR A 266 -2.68 -15.92 -5.12
CA TYR A 266 -3.43 -15.41 -3.98
C TYR A 266 -4.32 -14.23 -4.41
N ALA A 267 -5.55 -14.21 -3.90
CA ALA A 267 -6.56 -13.23 -4.31
C ALA A 267 -6.50 -11.90 -3.52
N SER A 268 -5.34 -11.52 -3.00
CA SER A 268 -5.16 -10.30 -2.18
C SER A 268 -5.69 -9.05 -2.88
N GLU A 269 -5.36 -8.84 -4.15
CA GLU A 269 -5.73 -7.65 -4.95
C GLU A 269 -7.23 -7.57 -5.31
N ILE A 270 -8.01 -8.62 -5.00
CA ILE A 270 -9.47 -8.59 -5.10
C ILE A 270 -10.09 -8.17 -3.76
N TYR A 271 -9.48 -8.57 -2.65
CA TYR A 271 -9.96 -8.24 -1.30
C TYR A 271 -9.42 -6.91 -0.76
N TYR A 272 -8.25 -6.48 -1.22
CA TYR A 272 -7.58 -5.25 -0.83
C TYR A 272 -7.62 -4.18 -1.93
N GLY A 273 -7.56 -2.92 -1.49
CA GLY A 273 -7.46 -1.78 -2.37
C GLY A 273 -6.01 -1.50 -2.79
N ASP A 274 -5.74 -1.52 -4.09
CA ASP A 274 -4.35 -1.53 -4.61
C ASP A 274 -4.00 -0.29 -5.43
N LEU A 275 -4.97 0.59 -5.71
CA LEU A 275 -4.79 1.72 -6.64
C LEU A 275 -3.52 2.54 -6.35
N PHE A 276 -3.22 2.72 -5.06
CA PHE A 276 -2.07 3.47 -4.59
C PHE A 276 -0.74 2.69 -4.65
N LEU A 277 -0.78 1.35 -4.70
CA LEU A 277 0.37 0.47 -4.87
C LEU A 277 0.85 0.33 -6.32
N TYR A 278 0.02 0.71 -7.30
CA TYR A 278 0.48 0.83 -8.69
C TYR A 278 1.62 1.84 -8.83
N PHE A 279 1.65 2.90 -8.01
CA PHE A 279 2.74 3.89 -8.02
C PHE A 279 4.10 3.26 -7.69
N PRO A 280 4.32 2.62 -6.52
CA PRO A 280 5.58 1.94 -6.25
C PRO A 280 5.85 0.77 -7.21
N ALA A 281 4.83 0.06 -7.72
CA ALA A 281 5.03 -0.99 -8.72
C ALA A 281 5.61 -0.44 -10.05
N ILE A 282 5.14 0.72 -10.50
CA ILE A 282 5.71 1.41 -11.68
C ILE A 282 7.15 1.87 -11.43
N LEU A 283 7.48 2.31 -10.20
CA LEU A 283 8.87 2.59 -9.82
C LEU A 283 9.74 1.33 -9.90
N ARG A 284 9.22 0.17 -9.48
CA ARG A 284 9.92 -1.10 -9.64
C ARG A 284 10.20 -1.47 -11.09
N LEU A 285 9.22 -1.28 -11.97
CA LEU A 285 9.43 -1.44 -13.41
C LEU A 285 10.45 -0.45 -13.98
N SER A 286 10.60 0.71 -13.34
CA SER A 286 11.58 1.74 -13.70
C SER A 286 12.98 1.50 -13.11
N GLY A 287 13.22 0.38 -12.43
CA GLY A 287 14.54 -0.05 -11.94
C GLY A 287 14.91 0.42 -10.54
N PHE A 288 13.99 1.02 -9.77
CA PHE A 288 14.19 1.30 -8.33
C PHE A 288 14.17 0.00 -7.55
N THR A 289 14.84 -0.06 -6.40
CA THR A 289 14.73 -1.21 -5.48
C THR A 289 13.35 -1.23 -4.81
N LEU A 290 12.98 -2.34 -4.19
CA LEU A 290 11.72 -2.45 -3.45
C LEU A 290 11.69 -1.51 -2.24
N THR A 291 12.82 -1.39 -1.55
CA THR A 291 13.01 -0.41 -0.46
C THR A 291 12.83 1.03 -0.95
N GLU A 292 13.48 1.41 -2.06
CA GLU A 292 13.38 2.76 -2.63
C GLU A 292 11.93 3.06 -3.06
N ALA A 293 11.28 2.14 -3.77
CA ALA A 293 9.91 2.28 -4.25
C ALA A 293 8.92 2.50 -3.09
N PHE A 294 9.03 1.72 -2.01
CA PHE A 294 8.19 1.88 -0.83
C PHE A 294 8.44 3.21 -0.10
N LYS A 295 9.70 3.68 0.00
CA LYS A 295 9.99 5.00 0.57
C LYS A 295 9.37 6.13 -0.25
N PHE A 296 9.46 6.07 -1.57
CA PHE A 296 8.78 7.04 -2.43
C PHE A 296 7.26 6.99 -2.27
N TYR A 297 6.69 5.80 -2.08
CA TYR A 297 5.29 5.64 -1.73
C TYR A 297 4.94 6.37 -0.43
N LEU A 298 5.71 6.20 0.64
CA LEU A 298 5.48 6.91 1.91
C LEU A 298 5.61 8.44 1.77
N VAL A 299 6.60 8.94 1.02
CA VAL A 299 6.72 10.37 0.69
C VAL A 299 5.48 10.86 -0.05
N PHE A 300 5.00 10.11 -1.04
CA PHE A 300 3.80 10.46 -1.80
C PHE A 300 2.56 10.53 -0.89
N ILE A 301 2.37 9.56 -0.01
CA ILE A 301 1.26 9.55 0.97
C ILE A 301 1.35 10.75 1.92
N ASN A 302 2.54 11.13 2.38
CA ASN A 302 2.76 12.31 3.22
C ASN A 302 2.44 13.62 2.49
N ILE A 303 2.88 13.77 1.22
CA ILE A 303 2.54 14.91 0.37
C ILE A 303 1.03 14.99 0.15
N ALA A 304 0.42 13.88 -0.25
CA ALA A 304 -1.02 13.81 -0.48
C ALA A 304 -1.80 14.17 0.79
N THR A 305 -1.40 13.63 1.94
CA THR A 305 -2.04 13.95 3.23
C THR A 305 -1.93 15.43 3.57
N ALA A 306 -0.74 16.03 3.45
CA ALA A 306 -0.53 17.43 3.79
C ALA A 306 -1.33 18.37 2.87
N VAL A 307 -1.31 18.11 1.55
CA VAL A 307 -2.04 18.92 0.56
C VAL A 307 -3.54 18.76 0.72
N VAL A 308 -4.04 17.53 0.75
CA VAL A 308 -5.49 17.24 0.83
C VAL A 308 -6.08 17.71 2.16
N SER A 309 -5.36 17.53 3.27
CA SER A 309 -5.79 18.06 4.57
C SER A 309 -5.85 19.58 4.56
N TYR A 310 -4.84 20.27 4.02
CA TYR A 310 -4.85 21.74 3.93
C TYR A 310 -6.01 22.26 3.09
N LEU A 311 -6.24 21.68 1.91
CA LEU A 311 -7.36 22.06 1.04
C LEU A 311 -8.72 21.83 1.73
N SER A 312 -8.86 20.72 2.46
CA SER A 312 -10.06 20.36 3.20
C SER A 312 -10.31 21.32 4.37
N PHE A 313 -9.30 21.58 5.19
CA PHE A 313 -9.40 22.49 6.33
C PHE A 313 -9.56 23.95 5.88
N ARG A 314 -8.97 24.37 4.76
CA ARG A 314 -9.20 25.70 4.18
C ARG A 314 -10.66 25.88 3.78
N LYS A 315 -11.31 24.83 3.27
CA LYS A 315 -12.74 24.83 2.97
C LYS A 315 -13.61 24.94 4.23
N ILE A 316 -13.22 24.26 5.32
CA ILE A 316 -13.95 24.23 6.60
C ILE A 316 -13.81 25.54 7.38
N PHE A 317 -12.59 26.04 7.54
CA PHE A 317 -12.31 27.18 8.44
C PHE A 317 -12.34 28.53 7.72
N LYS A 318 -12.07 28.58 6.41
CA LYS A 318 -12.06 29.82 5.61
C LYS A 318 -11.16 30.92 6.22
N SER A 319 -10.05 30.52 6.83
CA SER A 319 -9.07 31.40 7.48
C SER A 319 -7.64 31.00 7.11
N SER A 320 -6.64 31.83 7.43
CA SER A 320 -5.25 31.61 7.02
C SER A 320 -4.49 30.68 7.97
N PHE A 321 -4.55 30.90 9.30
CA PHE A 321 -3.78 30.10 10.25
C PHE A 321 -4.51 28.83 10.69
N ALA A 322 -5.84 28.87 10.85
CA ALA A 322 -6.58 27.69 11.30
C ALA A 322 -6.36 26.44 10.42
N PRO A 323 -6.45 26.51 9.07
CA PRO A 323 -6.11 25.38 8.21
C PRO A 323 -4.64 24.97 8.31
N ALA A 324 -3.74 25.95 8.39
CA ALA A 324 -2.29 25.70 8.46
C ALA A 324 -1.93 24.90 9.73
N VAL A 325 -2.45 25.31 10.89
CA VAL A 325 -2.29 24.58 12.15
C VAL A 325 -2.93 23.20 12.08
N SER A 326 -4.16 23.09 11.57
CA SER A 326 -4.84 21.81 11.43
C SER A 326 -4.10 20.83 10.53
N THR A 327 -3.50 21.28 9.43
CA THR A 327 -2.68 20.43 8.54
C THR A 327 -1.45 19.87 9.25
N ILE A 328 -0.73 20.71 10.00
CA ILE A 328 0.45 20.27 10.76
C ILE A 328 0.01 19.28 11.85
N ALA A 329 -1.02 19.62 12.63
CA ALA A 329 -1.51 18.78 13.72
C ALA A 329 -2.03 17.41 13.24
N TYR A 330 -2.67 17.36 12.06
CA TYR A 330 -3.16 16.13 11.46
C TYR A 330 -2.03 15.27 10.89
N SER A 331 -1.15 15.87 10.09
CA SER A 331 -0.09 15.14 9.36
C SER A 331 0.98 14.58 10.30
N LEU A 332 1.19 15.25 11.43
CA LEU A 332 2.18 14.89 12.46
C LEU A 332 1.52 14.36 13.74
N ALA A 333 0.25 13.93 13.67
CA ALA A 333 -0.39 13.26 14.80
C ALA A 333 0.38 11.98 15.13
N SER A 334 0.60 11.71 16.43
CA SER A 334 1.50 10.63 16.85
C SER A 334 1.04 9.27 16.34
N PHE A 335 -0.24 8.93 16.50
CA PHE A 335 -0.80 7.68 15.99
C PHE A 335 -0.70 7.56 14.46
N ARG A 336 -0.83 8.67 13.70
CA ARG A 336 -0.61 8.63 12.25
C ARG A 336 0.83 8.27 11.91
N LEU A 337 1.82 8.81 12.64
CA LEU A 337 3.23 8.47 12.42
C LEU A 337 3.53 7.01 12.80
N VAL A 338 2.89 6.49 13.84
CA VAL A 338 2.95 5.06 14.19
C VAL A 338 2.39 4.20 13.06
N ASP A 339 1.25 4.57 12.50
CA ASP A 339 0.65 3.84 11.37
C ASP A 339 1.58 3.81 10.14
N VAL A 340 2.25 4.94 9.85
CA VAL A 340 3.23 5.05 8.75
C VAL A 340 4.50 4.24 8.98
N TYR A 341 5.08 4.28 10.18
CA TYR A 341 6.46 3.81 10.40
C TYR A 341 6.60 2.53 11.23
N VAL A 342 5.61 2.20 12.05
CA VAL A 342 5.62 0.99 12.91
C VAL A 342 4.75 -0.08 12.28
N ARG A 343 3.53 0.29 11.86
CA ARG A 343 2.64 -0.67 11.23
C ARG A 343 2.98 -0.90 9.76
N SER A 344 3.30 0.17 9.03
CA SER A 344 3.52 0.14 7.58
C SER A 344 2.33 -0.44 6.80
N THR A 345 1.12 -0.30 7.32
CA THR A 345 -0.12 -0.79 6.70
C THR A 345 -0.51 0.12 5.54
N ALA A 346 -0.08 -0.22 4.32
CA ALA A 346 -0.14 0.67 3.15
C ALA A 346 -1.55 1.18 2.83
N GLY A 347 -2.57 0.32 2.96
CA GLY A 347 -3.96 0.70 2.70
C GLY A 347 -4.51 1.68 3.74
N GLU A 348 -4.25 1.45 5.02
CA GLU A 348 -4.74 2.30 6.12
C GLU A 348 -4.11 3.70 6.06
N ILE A 349 -2.80 3.79 5.83
CA ILE A 349 -2.11 5.09 5.73
C ILE A 349 -2.61 5.92 4.54
N ALA A 350 -3.00 5.26 3.44
CA ALA A 350 -3.61 5.93 2.29
C ALA A 350 -5.05 6.39 2.59
N ALA A 351 -5.81 5.61 3.35
CA ALA A 351 -7.16 5.98 3.78
C ALA A 351 -7.18 7.28 4.60
N LEU A 352 -6.14 7.53 5.41
CA LEU A 352 -6.01 8.77 6.20
C LEU A 352 -5.93 10.03 5.33
N ILE A 353 -5.55 9.96 4.04
CA ILE A 353 -5.61 11.11 3.12
C ILE A 353 -7.05 11.65 3.00
N PHE A 354 -8.03 10.76 3.06
CA PHE A 354 -9.43 11.06 2.74
C PHE A 354 -10.28 11.47 3.94
N LEU A 355 -9.85 11.22 5.17
CA LEU A 355 -10.61 11.61 6.37
C LEU A 355 -10.91 13.13 6.42
N PRO A 356 -9.96 14.05 6.13
CA PRO A 356 -10.25 15.48 6.04
C PRO A 356 -11.26 15.80 4.93
N VAL A 357 -11.22 15.06 3.81
CA VAL A 357 -12.15 15.24 2.68
C VAL A 357 -13.56 14.86 3.09
N VAL A 358 -13.73 13.74 3.79
CA VAL A 358 -15.01 13.29 4.35
C VAL A 358 -15.57 14.35 5.30
N ALA A 359 -14.77 14.86 6.24
CA ALA A 359 -15.21 15.94 7.13
C ALA A 359 -15.62 17.20 6.35
N ALA A 360 -14.82 17.61 5.37
CA ALA A 360 -15.12 18.78 4.55
C ALA A 360 -16.39 18.60 3.71
N GLY A 361 -16.63 17.40 3.17
CA GLY A 361 -17.84 17.02 2.45
C GLY A 361 -19.07 17.04 3.36
N PHE A 362 -19.01 16.33 4.47
CA PHE A 362 -20.11 16.24 5.44
C PHE A 362 -20.50 17.61 6.01
N ILE A 363 -19.52 18.42 6.44
CA ILE A 363 -19.77 19.79 6.93
C ILE A 363 -20.36 20.67 5.81
N SER A 364 -19.87 20.54 4.56
CA SER A 364 -20.40 21.31 3.43
C SER A 364 -21.87 21.01 3.15
N ILE A 365 -22.28 19.75 3.25
CA ILE A 365 -23.69 19.32 3.07
C ILE A 365 -24.57 19.93 4.17
N LEU A 366 -24.08 19.96 5.41
CA LEU A 366 -24.80 20.52 6.56
C LEU A 366 -24.99 22.04 6.48
N GLU A 367 -24.01 22.77 5.95
CA GLU A 367 -23.99 24.25 5.91
C GLU A 367 -24.80 24.88 4.76
N LYS A 368 -25.09 24.15 3.67
CA LYS A 368 -25.74 24.71 2.46
C LYS A 368 -27.27 24.79 2.55
N ASP A 369 -27.96 25.38 1.59
CA ASP A 369 -29.44 25.43 1.59
C ASP A 369 -30.05 24.07 1.15
N PRO A 370 -31.07 23.51 1.84
CA PRO A 370 -31.69 22.22 1.47
C PRO A 370 -32.56 22.24 0.20
N ALA A 371 -33.11 23.38 -0.23
CA ALA A 371 -34.07 23.45 -1.33
C ALA A 371 -33.39 23.66 -2.70
N ARG A 372 -32.54 22.72 -3.14
CA ARG A 372 -31.73 22.87 -4.37
C ARG A 372 -32.05 21.86 -5.45
N LYS A 373 -31.85 22.23 -6.73
CA LYS A 373 -31.95 21.31 -7.88
C LYS A 373 -30.92 20.17 -7.77
N VAL A 374 -31.22 18.98 -8.31
CA VAL A 374 -30.34 17.78 -8.29
C VAL A 374 -28.90 18.07 -8.74
N ARG A 375 -28.70 18.91 -9.77
CA ARG A 375 -27.36 19.33 -10.22
C ARG A 375 -26.52 19.98 -9.11
N ASN A 376 -27.15 20.80 -8.26
CA ASN A 376 -26.46 21.42 -7.14
C ASN A 376 -26.19 20.39 -6.04
N MET A 377 -27.09 19.40 -5.86
CA MET A 377 -26.88 18.29 -4.93
C MET A 377 -25.69 17.42 -5.35
N ALA A 378 -25.54 17.09 -6.63
CA ALA A 378 -24.39 16.34 -7.15
C ALA A 378 -23.07 17.07 -6.85
N TYR A 379 -22.98 18.37 -7.14
CA TYR A 379 -21.78 19.15 -6.81
C TYR A 379 -21.50 19.22 -5.29
N ASP A 380 -22.55 19.26 -4.47
CA ASP A 380 -22.45 19.36 -3.03
C ASP A 380 -22.08 18.01 -2.38
N GLY A 381 -22.59 16.89 -2.93
CA GLY A 381 -22.33 15.51 -2.53
C GLY A 381 -20.98 14.98 -3.00
N LEU A 382 -20.49 15.45 -4.14
CA LEU A 382 -19.27 14.94 -4.77
C LEU A 382 -18.03 14.97 -3.88
N LEU A 383 -17.92 15.97 -2.98
CA LEU A 383 -16.79 16.02 -2.06
C LEU A 383 -16.85 14.89 -1.02
N LEU A 384 -18.03 14.60 -0.49
CA LEU A 384 -18.22 13.45 0.40
C LEU A 384 -18.00 12.15 -0.38
N ALA A 385 -18.53 12.06 -1.60
CA ALA A 385 -18.34 10.90 -2.46
C ALA A 385 -16.85 10.63 -2.76
N THR A 386 -16.09 11.67 -3.08
CA THR A 386 -14.64 11.57 -3.31
C THR A 386 -13.91 11.04 -2.07
N GLY A 387 -14.28 11.53 -0.88
CA GLY A 387 -13.71 11.05 0.38
C GLY A 387 -14.05 9.58 0.63
N MET A 388 -15.32 9.20 0.50
CA MET A 388 -15.78 7.82 0.76
C MET A 388 -15.25 6.82 -0.29
N SER A 389 -15.22 7.18 -1.57
CA SER A 389 -14.63 6.32 -2.61
C SER A 389 -13.13 6.13 -2.38
N GLY A 390 -12.42 7.18 -1.95
CA GLY A 390 -11.03 7.07 -1.55
C GLY A 390 -10.82 6.05 -0.43
N LEU A 391 -11.64 6.11 0.62
CA LEU A 391 -11.61 5.13 1.71
C LEU A 391 -11.89 3.70 1.23
N ILE A 392 -12.92 3.51 0.40
CA ILE A 392 -13.31 2.18 -0.13
C ILE A 392 -12.17 1.56 -0.95
N ILE A 393 -11.55 2.36 -1.83
CA ILE A 393 -10.50 1.88 -2.75
C ILE A 393 -9.14 1.69 -2.04
N THR A 394 -8.97 2.14 -0.79
CA THR A 394 -7.71 1.98 -0.05
C THR A 394 -7.81 1.06 1.15
N HIS A 395 -8.88 1.15 1.94
CA HIS A 395 -9.02 0.39 3.19
C HIS A 395 -10.48 0.25 3.65
N ILE A 396 -11.02 -0.97 3.53
CA ILE A 396 -12.41 -1.27 3.89
C ILE A 396 -12.68 -1.09 5.38
N ILE A 397 -11.75 -1.45 6.26
CA ILE A 397 -11.93 -1.31 7.71
C ILE A 397 -12.02 0.17 8.11
N THR A 398 -11.21 1.05 7.50
CA THR A 398 -11.34 2.50 7.75
C THR A 398 -12.65 3.05 7.19
N THR A 399 -13.13 2.53 6.06
CA THR A 399 -14.45 2.87 5.53
C THR A 399 -15.55 2.53 6.55
N GLU A 400 -15.51 1.34 7.13
CA GLU A 400 -16.47 0.90 8.14
C GLU A 400 -16.46 1.82 9.37
N MET A 401 -15.28 2.10 9.93
CA MET A 401 -15.15 3.01 11.07
C MET A 401 -15.73 4.40 10.77
N VAL A 402 -15.48 4.93 9.58
CA VAL A 402 -16.00 6.23 9.15
C VAL A 402 -17.51 6.19 8.92
N LEU A 403 -18.07 5.10 8.39
CA LEU A 403 -19.51 4.93 8.27
C LEU A 403 -20.20 4.95 9.64
N ILE A 404 -19.66 4.24 10.63
CA ILE A 404 -20.16 4.28 12.02
C ILE A 404 -20.14 5.72 12.55
N VAL A 405 -19.04 6.44 12.36
CA VAL A 405 -18.93 7.85 12.75
C VAL A 405 -19.97 8.72 12.05
N LEU A 406 -20.14 8.58 10.73
CA LEU A 406 -21.11 9.36 9.95
C LEU A 406 -22.55 9.08 10.40
N VAL A 407 -22.88 7.84 10.74
CA VAL A 407 -24.19 7.45 11.28
C VAL A 407 -24.41 8.11 12.64
N ILE A 408 -23.49 7.97 13.59
CA ILE A 408 -23.57 8.60 14.92
C ILE A 408 -23.72 10.11 14.79
N MET A 409 -22.90 10.74 13.96
CA MET A 409 -22.95 12.17 13.69
C MET A 409 -24.27 12.60 13.06
N SER A 410 -24.84 11.78 12.18
CA SER A 410 -26.13 12.05 11.54
C SER A 410 -27.28 11.96 12.53
N LEU A 411 -27.23 11.02 13.48
CA LEU A 411 -28.20 10.88 14.57
C LEU A 411 -28.14 12.07 15.54
N ILE A 412 -26.94 12.49 15.96
CA ILE A 412 -26.76 13.70 16.78
C ILE A 412 -27.32 14.95 16.09
N LEU A 413 -27.26 14.99 14.76
CA LEU A 413 -27.70 16.12 13.93
C LEU A 413 -29.03 15.85 13.20
N ILE A 414 -29.85 14.92 13.70
CA ILE A 414 -31.04 14.43 12.98
C ILE A 414 -31.98 15.52 12.44
N PRO A 415 -32.29 16.63 13.16
CA PRO A 415 -33.21 17.65 12.63
C PRO A 415 -32.64 18.38 11.42
N LYS A 416 -31.30 18.46 11.31
CA LYS A 416 -30.62 19.03 10.15
C LYS A 416 -30.51 17.99 9.03
N MET A 417 -30.21 16.74 9.36
CA MET A 417 -29.92 15.68 8.40
C MET A 417 -31.12 15.25 7.57
N ILE A 418 -32.33 15.25 8.13
CA ILE A 418 -33.56 14.90 7.39
C ILE A 418 -33.69 15.74 6.11
N LYS A 419 -33.33 17.03 6.18
CA LYS A 419 -33.37 17.95 5.03
C LYS A 419 -32.25 17.73 4.01
N ARG A 420 -31.29 16.83 4.29
CA ARG A 420 -30.10 16.55 3.46
C ARG A 420 -30.10 15.16 2.83
N ILE A 421 -31.09 14.33 3.16
CA ILE A 421 -31.19 12.95 2.66
C ILE A 421 -31.02 12.87 1.13
N PRO A 422 -31.64 13.74 0.30
CA PRO A 422 -31.44 13.69 -1.15
C PRO A 422 -29.98 13.88 -1.57
N THR A 423 -29.26 14.84 -0.98
CA THR A 423 -27.84 15.07 -1.25
C THR A 423 -26.97 13.89 -0.80
N VAL A 424 -27.30 13.28 0.34
CA VAL A 424 -26.59 12.09 0.84
C VAL A 424 -26.81 10.90 -0.09
N ILE A 425 -28.03 10.68 -0.58
CA ILE A 425 -28.33 9.61 -1.55
C ILE A 425 -27.52 9.81 -2.84
N VAL A 426 -27.46 11.04 -3.37
CA VAL A 426 -26.64 11.35 -4.54
C VAL A 426 -25.16 11.06 -4.26
N ALA A 427 -24.65 11.45 -3.09
CA ALA A 427 -23.26 11.15 -2.71
C ALA A 427 -22.99 9.65 -2.60
N VAL A 428 -23.95 8.84 -2.11
CA VAL A 428 -23.84 7.37 -2.06
C VAL A 428 -23.78 6.77 -3.47
N ILE A 429 -24.63 7.24 -4.39
CA ILE A 429 -24.63 6.80 -5.79
C ILE A 429 -23.31 7.16 -6.46
N GLU A 430 -22.85 8.41 -6.32
CA GLU A 430 -21.55 8.85 -6.83
C GLU A 430 -20.40 8.03 -6.25
N THR A 431 -20.46 7.73 -4.94
CA THR A 431 -19.46 6.90 -4.26
C THR A 431 -19.36 5.53 -4.92
N PHE A 432 -20.50 4.85 -5.06
CA PHE A 432 -20.58 3.52 -5.67
C PHE A 432 -20.10 3.52 -7.11
N LEU A 433 -20.54 4.48 -7.92
CA LEU A 433 -20.14 4.59 -9.33
C LEU A 433 -18.63 4.81 -9.48
N ILE A 434 -18.01 5.62 -8.62
CA ILE A 434 -16.56 5.85 -8.63
C ILE A 434 -15.81 4.59 -8.17
N SER A 435 -16.31 3.87 -7.18
CA SER A 435 -15.59 2.73 -6.57
C SER A 435 -16.00 1.35 -7.08
N CYS A 436 -16.88 1.24 -8.08
CA CYS A 436 -17.41 -0.06 -8.51
C CYS A 436 -16.34 -1.01 -9.09
N SER A 437 -15.26 -0.51 -9.68
CA SER A 437 -14.09 -1.30 -10.11
C SER A 437 -13.42 -2.11 -8.99
N PHE A 438 -13.60 -1.69 -7.74
CA PHE A 438 -13.16 -2.40 -6.56
C PHE A 438 -14.32 -3.15 -5.88
N VAL A 439 -15.45 -2.45 -5.66
CA VAL A 439 -16.60 -3.01 -4.92
C VAL A 439 -17.19 -4.24 -5.60
N ILE A 440 -17.28 -4.26 -6.93
CA ILE A 440 -17.88 -5.38 -7.66
C ILE A 440 -17.04 -6.66 -7.53
N PRO A 441 -15.72 -6.67 -7.86
CA PRO A 441 -14.87 -7.84 -7.60
C PRO A 441 -14.87 -8.29 -6.13
N PHE A 442 -14.77 -7.33 -5.19
CA PHE A 442 -14.77 -7.61 -3.76
C PHE A 442 -16.02 -8.37 -3.31
N LEU A 443 -17.21 -7.87 -3.67
CA LEU A 443 -18.49 -8.51 -3.32
C LEU A 443 -18.66 -9.85 -4.01
N ASP A 444 -18.23 -9.94 -5.27
CA ASP A 444 -18.31 -11.15 -6.07
C ASP A 444 -17.51 -12.29 -5.43
N TYR A 445 -16.26 -12.05 -5.04
CA TYR A 445 -15.42 -13.03 -4.35
C TYR A 445 -15.90 -13.32 -2.93
N SER A 446 -16.30 -12.30 -2.17
CA SER A 446 -16.84 -12.48 -0.83
C SER A 446 -18.11 -13.35 -0.81
N SER A 447 -18.86 -13.40 -1.93
CA SER A 447 -20.05 -14.25 -2.07
C SER A 447 -19.77 -15.69 -2.53
N LYS A 448 -18.63 -15.93 -3.21
CA LYS A 448 -18.30 -17.22 -3.84
C LYS A 448 -17.24 -18.02 -3.08
N VAL A 449 -16.38 -17.37 -2.32
CA VAL A 449 -15.23 -18.00 -1.66
C VAL A 449 -15.39 -17.88 -0.15
N THR A 450 -15.54 -19.03 0.51
CA THR A 450 -15.44 -19.12 1.97
C THR A 450 -13.98 -19.04 2.38
N THR A 451 -13.56 -17.88 2.86
CA THR A 451 -12.19 -17.59 3.29
C THR A 451 -12.00 -17.83 4.79
N ARG A 452 -10.75 -18.00 5.23
CA ARG A 452 -10.43 -18.14 6.67
C ARG A 452 -10.94 -16.97 7.51
N ILE A 453 -10.81 -15.73 7.03
CA ILE A 453 -11.33 -14.55 7.73
C ILE A 453 -12.85 -14.58 7.87
N SER A 454 -13.58 -15.05 6.84
CA SER A 454 -15.04 -15.15 6.88
C SER A 454 -15.50 -16.15 7.94
N VAL A 455 -14.81 -17.29 8.05
CA VAL A 455 -15.08 -18.29 9.10
C VAL A 455 -14.69 -17.74 10.47
N TRP A 456 -13.49 -17.17 10.61
CA TRP A 456 -13.04 -16.55 11.84
C TRP A 456 -14.05 -15.50 12.35
N MET A 457 -14.65 -14.71 11.46
CA MET A 457 -15.73 -13.73 11.77
C MET A 457 -17.04 -14.35 12.21
N MET A 458 -17.34 -15.55 11.76
CA MET A 458 -18.60 -16.23 12.07
C MET A 458 -18.51 -17.12 13.32
N THR A 459 -17.39 -17.80 13.54
CA THR A 459 -17.27 -18.89 14.52
C THR A 459 -16.57 -18.50 15.82
N ASP A 460 -15.70 -17.48 15.81
CA ASP A 460 -14.92 -17.09 16.99
C ASP A 460 -15.71 -16.09 17.85
N SER A 461 -16.40 -16.58 18.89
CA SER A 461 -17.28 -15.77 19.77
C SER A 461 -16.60 -15.21 21.02
N ASP A 462 -15.28 -15.39 21.16
CA ASP A 462 -14.48 -14.95 22.31
C ASP A 462 -13.27 -14.12 21.89
N ARG A 463 -13.45 -13.21 20.93
CA ARG A 463 -12.35 -12.43 20.35
C ARG A 463 -11.62 -11.53 21.35
N LEU A 464 -12.18 -11.31 22.54
CA LEU A 464 -11.61 -10.50 23.64
C LEU A 464 -10.91 -9.23 23.13
N ILE A 465 -11.49 -8.57 22.12
CA ILE A 465 -10.82 -7.46 21.42
C ILE A 465 -10.65 -6.26 22.35
N GLN A 466 -11.45 -6.19 23.42
CA GLN A 466 -11.35 -5.15 24.44
C GLN A 466 -9.94 -5.04 25.02
N LYS A 467 -9.23 -6.16 25.23
CA LYS A 467 -7.85 -6.16 25.78
C LYS A 467 -6.84 -5.50 24.83
N THR A 468 -7.16 -5.45 23.55
CA THR A 468 -6.33 -4.80 22.53
C THR A 468 -6.63 -3.31 22.42
N GLY A 469 -7.55 -2.74 23.20
CA GLY A 469 -7.76 -1.30 23.23
C GLY A 469 -6.61 -0.53 23.88
N ALA A 470 -6.52 0.76 23.59
CA ALA A 470 -5.51 1.62 24.22
C ALA A 470 -5.85 1.84 25.71
N SER A 471 -4.86 1.70 26.60
CA SER A 471 -5.06 2.10 27.99
C SER A 471 -5.19 3.64 28.08
N ILE A 472 -5.96 4.15 29.06
CA ILE A 472 -6.06 5.61 29.28
C ILE A 472 -4.69 6.26 29.51
N PRO A 473 -3.77 5.67 30.30
CA PRO A 473 -2.39 6.17 30.40
C PRO A 473 -1.65 6.22 29.05
N SER A 474 -1.89 5.27 28.14
CA SER A 474 -1.25 5.24 26.81
C SER A 474 -1.54 6.51 26.01
N TYR A 475 -2.71 7.13 26.18
CA TYR A 475 -3.02 8.42 25.54
C TYR A 475 -2.07 9.55 25.94
N PHE A 476 -1.50 9.51 27.15
CA PHE A 476 -0.59 10.53 27.67
C PHE A 476 0.88 10.12 27.60
N ALA A 477 1.19 8.92 27.10
CA ALA A 477 2.52 8.35 27.06
C ALA A 477 3.34 8.84 25.85
N PHE A 478 3.59 10.15 25.76
CA PHE A 478 4.27 10.75 24.59
C PHE A 478 5.73 10.31 24.39
N THR A 479 6.34 9.79 25.45
CA THR A 479 7.74 9.32 25.48
C THR A 479 7.86 7.80 25.61
N SER A 480 6.75 7.05 25.53
CA SER A 480 6.83 5.58 25.50
C SER A 480 7.51 5.09 24.23
N ALA A 481 7.87 3.80 24.20
CA ALA A 481 8.33 3.14 22.99
C ALA A 481 7.42 3.48 21.81
N PHE A 482 8.04 3.87 20.71
CA PHE A 482 7.37 4.15 19.45
C PHE A 482 6.97 2.82 18.78
N PHE A 483 7.87 1.84 18.76
CA PHE A 483 7.62 0.47 18.29
C PHE A 483 7.03 -0.42 19.38
N GLY A 484 6.31 -1.47 18.96
CA GLY A 484 5.71 -2.49 19.82
C GLY A 484 4.55 -3.20 19.11
N SER A 485 4.19 -4.40 19.52
CA SER A 485 3.16 -5.23 18.85
C SER A 485 1.75 -4.62 18.83
N GLY A 486 1.44 -3.69 19.75
CA GLY A 486 0.10 -3.08 19.86
C GLY A 486 -0.95 -3.99 20.50
N THR A 487 -0.53 -5.14 21.04
CA THR A 487 -1.34 -6.09 21.79
C THR A 487 -0.57 -6.53 23.05
N GLY A 488 -1.25 -6.69 24.18
CA GLY A 488 -0.64 -7.19 25.42
C GLY A 488 -0.09 -6.10 26.36
N ASP A 489 0.09 -6.48 27.62
CA ASP A 489 0.58 -5.60 28.69
C ASP A 489 2.12 -5.55 28.65
N GLY A 490 2.69 -4.44 28.21
CA GLY A 490 4.15 -4.17 28.27
C GLY A 490 4.86 -3.96 26.93
N ASP A 491 4.26 -4.36 25.81
CA ASP A 491 4.82 -4.20 24.45
C ASP A 491 3.86 -3.44 23.50
N GLN A 492 3.16 -2.43 24.02
CA GLN A 492 2.31 -1.59 23.18
C GLN A 492 3.13 -0.54 22.44
N MET A 493 2.95 -0.43 21.12
CA MET A 493 3.36 0.74 20.36
C MET A 493 2.72 2.01 20.93
N ARG A 494 3.23 3.19 20.52
CA ARG A 494 2.74 4.47 21.04
C ARG A 494 1.30 4.79 20.61
N LEU A 495 0.32 4.37 21.41
CA LEU A 495 -1.11 4.59 21.18
C LEU A 495 -1.60 5.94 21.75
N THR A 496 -1.18 7.05 21.14
CA THR A 496 -1.60 8.41 21.54
C THR A 496 -2.01 9.26 20.33
N PRO A 497 -3.03 10.14 20.45
CA PRO A 497 -3.26 11.21 19.48
C PRO A 497 -2.05 12.16 19.34
N GLY A 498 -1.26 12.30 20.40
CA GLY A 498 -0.13 13.22 20.50
C GLY A 498 -0.43 14.48 21.32
N LEU A 499 0.63 15.07 21.87
CA LEU A 499 0.57 16.17 22.84
C LEU A 499 -0.25 17.37 22.34
N ILE A 500 -0.03 17.81 21.10
CA ILE A 500 -0.71 18.98 20.52
C ILE A 500 -2.23 18.78 20.45
N LEU A 501 -2.68 17.57 20.08
CA LEU A 501 -4.09 17.26 19.94
C LEU A 501 -4.77 17.09 21.31
N LEU A 502 -4.08 16.56 22.32
CA LEU A 502 -4.60 16.51 23.68
C LEU A 502 -4.64 17.90 24.34
N LEU A 503 -3.66 18.77 24.08
CA LEU A 503 -3.74 20.18 24.49
C LEU A 503 -4.91 20.91 23.81
N ALA A 504 -5.22 20.59 22.55
CA ALA A 504 -6.40 21.12 21.89
C ALA A 504 -7.71 20.65 22.56
N LEU A 505 -7.79 19.38 22.98
CA LEU A 505 -8.93 18.86 23.73
C LEU A 505 -9.14 19.63 25.05
N LEU A 506 -8.07 19.87 25.81
CA LEU A 506 -8.11 20.70 27.03
C LEU A 506 -8.48 22.16 26.72
N GLY A 507 -7.94 22.71 25.63
CA GLY A 507 -8.29 24.04 25.14
C GLY A 507 -9.77 24.20 24.81
N ALA A 508 -10.42 23.15 24.29
CA ALA A 508 -11.87 23.15 24.06
C ALA A 508 -12.65 23.25 25.37
N VAL A 509 -12.24 22.53 26.42
CA VAL A 509 -12.85 22.61 27.75
C VAL A 509 -12.78 24.04 28.27
N PHE A 510 -11.60 24.66 28.20
CA PHE A 510 -11.42 26.07 28.55
C PHE A 510 -12.34 26.98 27.71
N ALA A 511 -12.34 26.82 26.39
CA ALA A 511 -13.19 27.63 25.51
C ALA A 511 -14.69 27.46 25.81
N MET A 512 -15.14 26.29 26.26
CA MET A 512 -16.53 26.06 26.69
C MET A 512 -16.85 26.74 28.02
N ILE A 513 -15.97 26.61 29.03
CA ILE A 513 -16.11 27.26 30.34
C ILE A 513 -16.23 28.78 30.18
N PHE A 514 -15.38 29.38 29.34
CA PHE A 514 -15.38 30.82 29.06
C PHE A 514 -16.38 31.25 27.97
N ARG A 515 -17.27 30.35 27.52
CA ARG A 515 -18.31 30.61 26.50
C ARG A 515 -17.77 31.18 25.17
N LEU A 516 -16.55 30.80 24.82
CA LEU A 516 -15.88 31.13 23.55
C LEU A 516 -16.13 30.08 22.46
N ALA A 517 -16.48 28.85 22.85
CA ALA A 517 -16.66 27.72 21.95
C ALA A 517 -17.89 27.87 21.03
N LYS A 518 -17.69 27.59 19.74
CA LYS A 518 -18.77 27.48 18.75
C LYS A 518 -19.38 26.08 18.75
N LYS A 519 -20.60 25.94 18.22
CA LYS A 519 -21.31 24.65 18.10
C LYS A 519 -20.46 23.54 17.44
N ARG A 520 -19.68 23.85 16.39
CA ARG A 520 -18.78 22.88 15.74
C ARG A 520 -17.70 22.35 16.69
N MET A 521 -17.09 23.22 17.51
CA MET A 521 -16.09 22.82 18.49
C MET A 521 -16.69 21.88 19.54
N VAL A 522 -17.90 22.18 20.04
CA VAL A 522 -18.59 21.33 21.02
C VAL A 522 -18.90 19.95 20.43
N ILE A 523 -19.40 19.90 19.19
CA ILE A 523 -19.66 18.64 18.49
C ILE A 523 -18.36 17.85 18.30
N SER A 524 -17.28 18.51 17.87
CA SER A 524 -15.98 17.86 17.67
C SER A 524 -15.39 17.37 18.98
N PHE A 525 -15.59 18.10 20.08
CA PHE A 525 -15.21 17.69 21.43
C PHE A 525 -15.94 16.40 21.84
N ILE A 526 -17.27 16.37 21.72
CA ILE A 526 -18.08 15.18 22.06
C ILE A 526 -17.66 13.98 21.21
N ALA A 527 -17.51 14.18 19.90
CA ALA A 527 -17.06 13.12 18.98
C ALA A 527 -15.65 12.61 19.35
N SER A 528 -14.72 13.49 19.68
CA SER A 528 -13.36 13.11 20.11
C SER A 528 -13.40 12.29 21.39
N VAL A 529 -14.17 12.70 22.39
CA VAL A 529 -14.29 11.97 23.67
C VAL A 529 -14.92 10.60 23.47
N ILE A 530 -15.99 10.50 22.68
CA ILE A 530 -16.63 9.21 22.36
C ILE A 530 -15.64 8.29 21.63
N LEU A 531 -14.92 8.79 20.63
CA LEU A 531 -13.96 7.98 19.87
C LEU A 531 -12.76 7.55 20.71
N LEU A 532 -12.23 8.42 21.57
CA LEU A 532 -11.18 8.06 22.52
C LEU A 532 -11.67 7.04 23.55
N PHE A 533 -12.94 7.13 23.97
CA PHE A 533 -13.52 6.12 24.83
C PHE A 533 -13.62 4.78 24.10
N MET A 534 -14.20 4.75 22.90
CA MET A 534 -14.33 3.55 22.07
C MET A 534 -12.97 2.94 21.67
N ALA A 535 -11.93 3.75 21.50
CA ALA A 535 -10.58 3.29 21.21
C ALA A 535 -9.89 2.64 22.42
N SER A 536 -10.44 2.82 23.62
CA SER A 536 -9.81 2.36 24.86
C SER A 536 -10.15 0.91 25.21
N ASN A 537 -9.32 0.30 26.05
CA ASN A 537 -9.59 -1.01 26.65
C ASN A 537 -10.71 -1.00 27.72
N ILE A 538 -11.31 0.15 28.00
CA ILE A 538 -12.42 0.31 28.95
C ILE A 538 -13.78 0.21 28.23
N PHE A 539 -13.82 0.49 26.93
CA PHE A 539 -15.05 0.34 26.17
C PHE A 539 -15.47 -1.12 26.10
N PRO A 540 -16.75 -1.45 26.36
CA PRO A 540 -17.18 -2.83 26.58
C PRO A 540 -17.37 -3.60 25.27
N TRP A 541 -16.33 -3.70 24.42
CA TRP A 541 -16.38 -4.36 23.12
C TRP A 541 -16.85 -5.81 23.22
N ASP A 542 -16.31 -6.57 24.17
CA ASP A 542 -16.62 -7.99 24.36
C ASP A 542 -18.09 -8.19 24.77
N PHE A 543 -18.65 -7.24 25.53
CA PHE A 543 -20.07 -7.25 25.86
C PHE A 543 -20.93 -6.98 24.63
N LEU A 544 -20.56 -6.00 23.79
CA LEU A 544 -21.31 -5.66 22.58
C LEU A 544 -21.29 -6.82 21.58
N GLU A 545 -20.15 -7.48 21.42
CA GLU A 545 -20.00 -8.68 20.58
C GLU A 545 -20.99 -9.78 20.98
N LYS A 546 -21.06 -10.08 22.28
CA LYS A 546 -21.86 -11.19 22.83
C LYS A 546 -23.35 -10.89 22.90
N ASN A 547 -23.73 -9.62 23.13
CA ASN A 547 -25.12 -9.26 23.49
C ASN A 547 -25.89 -8.52 22.39
N LEU A 548 -25.23 -7.96 21.37
CA LEU A 548 -25.93 -7.30 20.25
C LEU A 548 -26.06 -8.23 19.04
N PHE A 549 -27.22 -8.20 18.37
CA PHE A 549 -27.44 -8.99 17.16
C PHE A 549 -26.44 -8.64 16.03
N PHE A 550 -25.90 -7.42 16.05
CA PHE A 550 -24.89 -6.90 15.13
C PHE A 550 -23.50 -6.79 15.79
N GLY A 551 -23.32 -7.39 16.98
CA GLY A 551 -22.08 -7.32 17.76
C GLY A 551 -20.87 -7.84 17.00
N LYS A 552 -21.01 -8.97 16.30
CA LYS A 552 -19.98 -9.55 15.43
C LYS A 552 -19.53 -8.60 14.30
N ALA A 553 -20.47 -7.83 13.75
CA ALA A 553 -20.15 -6.82 12.77
C ALA A 553 -19.44 -5.63 13.39
N LEU A 554 -19.74 -5.22 14.63
CA LEU A 554 -19.02 -4.12 15.28
C LEU A 554 -17.55 -4.44 15.58
N VAL A 555 -17.23 -5.71 15.83
CA VAL A 555 -15.86 -6.16 16.15
C VAL A 555 -15.00 -6.50 14.94
N SER A 556 -15.51 -6.37 13.70
CA SER A 556 -14.69 -6.51 12.47
C SER A 556 -13.62 -5.44 12.34
N ILE A 557 -13.66 -4.38 13.16
CA ILE A 557 -12.57 -3.40 13.28
C ILE A 557 -11.25 -4.03 13.77
N GLN A 558 -11.30 -5.26 14.31
CA GLN A 558 -10.22 -6.07 14.89
C GLN A 558 -9.54 -5.45 16.13
N PHE A 559 -9.07 -4.20 16.04
CA PHE A 559 -8.36 -3.50 17.11
C PHE A 559 -9.06 -2.18 17.46
N PRO A 560 -9.59 -2.02 18.69
CA PRO A 560 -10.26 -0.80 19.10
C PRO A 560 -9.42 0.47 18.92
N TRP A 561 -8.10 0.40 19.19
CA TRP A 561 -7.23 1.56 19.07
C TRP A 561 -7.19 2.17 17.66
N ARG A 562 -7.63 1.46 16.60
CA ARG A 562 -7.76 2.01 15.25
C ARG A 562 -8.71 3.23 15.19
N LEU A 563 -9.64 3.34 16.15
CA LEU A 563 -10.50 4.52 16.29
C LEU A 563 -9.75 5.81 16.67
N LEU A 564 -8.47 5.73 17.04
CA LEU A 564 -7.58 6.90 17.16
C LEU A 564 -7.44 7.64 15.83
N GLY A 565 -7.48 6.96 14.68
CA GLY A 565 -7.42 7.58 13.36
C GLY A 565 -8.57 8.60 13.15
N PRO A 566 -9.84 8.17 13.24
CA PRO A 566 -10.98 9.08 13.26
C PRO A 566 -10.96 10.10 14.40
N ALA A 567 -10.49 9.75 15.60
CA ALA A 567 -10.40 10.68 16.73
C ALA A 567 -9.48 11.88 16.43
N ILE A 568 -8.33 11.61 15.80
CA ILE A 568 -7.36 12.64 15.38
C ILE A 568 -8.01 13.70 14.48
N LEU A 569 -8.94 13.32 13.60
CA LEU A 569 -9.65 14.27 12.75
C LEU A 569 -10.45 15.27 13.58
N PHE A 570 -11.25 14.82 14.54
CA PHE A 570 -12.06 15.70 15.38
C PHE A 570 -11.21 16.55 16.32
N LEU A 571 -10.15 15.99 16.91
CA LEU A 571 -9.18 16.74 17.70
C LEU A 571 -8.50 17.83 16.87
N THR A 572 -8.20 17.55 15.60
CA THR A 572 -7.67 18.53 14.65
C THR A 572 -8.68 19.64 14.35
N LEU A 573 -9.97 19.31 14.24
CA LEU A 573 -11.02 20.31 14.05
C LEU A 573 -11.10 21.27 15.25
N ILE A 574 -10.95 20.74 16.46
CA ILE A 574 -10.86 21.53 17.69
C ILE A 574 -9.64 22.47 17.64
N ALA A 575 -8.47 21.96 17.27
CA ALA A 575 -7.25 22.78 17.17
C ALA A 575 -7.44 23.96 16.22
N GLY A 576 -8.04 23.74 15.04
CA GLY A 576 -8.37 24.81 14.10
C GLY A 576 -9.42 25.79 14.63
N ASP A 577 -10.45 25.30 15.33
CA ASP A 577 -11.46 26.15 15.96
C ASP A 577 -10.88 27.03 17.08
N LEU A 578 -9.90 26.55 17.84
CA LEU A 578 -9.16 27.34 18.84
C LEU A 578 -8.36 28.47 18.17
N VAL A 579 -7.68 28.17 17.07
CA VAL A 579 -6.96 29.20 16.29
C VAL A 579 -7.92 30.26 15.74
N LEU A 580 -9.11 29.86 15.28
CA LEU A 580 -10.14 30.82 14.85
C LEU A 580 -10.58 31.77 15.97
N ILE A 581 -10.60 31.33 17.24
CA ILE A 581 -10.90 32.22 18.36
C ILE A 581 -9.81 33.30 18.50
N LEU A 582 -8.54 32.92 18.31
CA LEU A 582 -7.39 33.84 18.38
C LEU A 582 -7.36 34.83 17.19
N GLU A 583 -7.76 34.38 16.00
CA GLU A 583 -7.74 35.20 14.76
C GLU A 583 -8.87 36.23 14.67
N LYS A 584 -9.93 36.15 15.50
CA LYS A 584 -11.07 37.09 15.44
C LYS A 584 -10.66 38.55 15.66
N ASP A 585 -9.59 38.78 16.41
CA ASP A 585 -9.09 40.11 16.73
C ASP A 585 -7.89 40.44 15.84
N LYS A 586 -8.06 41.37 14.88
CA LYS A 586 -7.00 41.75 13.92
C LYS A 586 -5.75 42.31 14.60
N SER A 587 -5.85 42.83 15.83
CA SER A 587 -4.69 43.27 16.60
C SER A 587 -3.76 42.11 17.02
N ARG A 588 -4.28 40.88 17.00
CA ARG A 588 -3.59 39.64 17.42
C ARG A 588 -2.97 38.84 16.27
N ALA A 589 -2.87 39.41 15.07
CA ALA A 589 -2.24 38.73 13.93
C ALA A 589 -0.78 38.30 14.23
N LYS A 590 -0.04 39.08 15.04
CA LYS A 590 1.29 38.68 15.55
C LYS A 590 1.20 37.45 16.46
N THR A 591 0.21 37.40 17.34
CA THR A 591 -0.04 36.26 18.24
C THR A 591 -0.36 34.98 17.45
N SER A 592 -1.14 35.06 16.38
CA SER A 592 -1.42 33.90 15.52
C SER A 592 -0.15 33.35 14.87
N TRP A 593 0.76 34.22 14.41
CA TRP A 593 2.07 33.81 13.91
C TRP A 593 2.94 33.17 15.00
N ILE A 594 2.98 33.75 16.20
CA ILE A 594 3.75 33.19 17.33
C ILE A 594 3.25 31.79 17.67
N VAL A 595 1.93 31.61 17.79
CA VAL A 595 1.32 30.30 18.06
C VAL A 595 1.63 29.31 16.94
N PHE A 596 1.51 29.73 15.68
CA PHE A 596 1.82 28.89 14.52
C PHE A 596 3.29 28.43 14.53
N ILE A 597 4.23 29.35 14.76
CA ILE A 597 5.67 29.04 14.85
C ILE A 597 5.96 28.15 16.06
N ALA A 598 5.34 28.39 17.21
CA ALA A 598 5.49 27.55 18.40
C ALA A 598 5.01 26.12 18.16
N ILE A 599 3.89 25.94 17.43
CA ILE A 599 3.40 24.61 17.04
C ILE A 599 4.39 23.92 16.10
N ILE A 600 4.94 24.63 15.11
CA ILE A 600 5.99 24.07 14.22
C ILE A 600 7.22 23.67 15.04
N ALA A 601 7.69 24.51 15.96
CA ALA A 601 8.85 24.21 16.78
C ALA A 601 8.61 22.98 17.67
N ALA A 602 7.46 22.90 18.35
CA ALA A 602 7.07 21.75 19.15
C ALA A 602 6.99 20.47 18.29
N GLN A 603 6.37 20.55 17.12
CA GLN A 603 6.25 19.42 16.19
C GLN A 603 7.60 18.99 15.60
N THR A 604 8.53 19.92 15.41
CA THR A 604 9.91 19.61 14.99
C THR A 604 10.61 18.79 16.08
N ALA A 605 10.49 19.18 17.35
CA ALA A 605 11.04 18.41 18.47
C ALA A 605 10.41 17.01 18.58
N LEU A 606 9.08 16.91 18.47
CA LEU A 606 8.36 15.62 18.46
C LEU A 606 8.81 14.72 17.29
N SER A 607 8.95 15.28 16.09
CA SER A 607 9.41 14.54 14.90
C SER A 607 10.86 14.10 15.03
N GLY A 608 11.71 14.89 15.71
CA GLY A 608 13.07 14.49 16.08
C GLY A 608 13.09 13.28 17.02
N MET A 609 12.17 13.22 17.99
CA MET A 609 12.01 12.04 18.84
C MET A 609 11.50 10.82 18.06
N THR A 610 10.59 11.00 17.10
CA THR A 610 10.18 9.92 16.19
C THR A 610 11.34 9.40 15.35
N LEU A 611 12.17 10.29 14.78
CA LEU A 611 13.38 9.88 14.06
C LEU A 611 14.34 9.11 14.98
N TYR A 612 14.58 9.62 16.19
CA TYR A 612 15.43 8.93 17.17
C TYR A 612 14.90 7.53 17.48
N ALA A 613 13.59 7.39 17.72
CA ALA A 613 12.97 6.10 17.96
C ALA A 613 13.08 5.18 16.73
N TYR A 614 12.84 5.69 15.51
CA TYR A 614 13.04 4.93 14.27
C TYR A 614 14.48 4.43 14.11
N LEU A 615 15.46 5.22 14.53
CA LEU A 615 16.87 4.87 14.49
C LEU A 615 17.28 3.87 15.58
N ASN A 616 16.64 3.83 16.74
CA ASN A 616 17.12 3.02 17.87
C ASN A 616 16.19 1.86 18.27
N GLU A 617 14.89 1.97 18.02
CA GLU A 617 13.88 0.98 18.41
C GLU A 617 13.41 0.11 17.24
N GLY A 618 13.59 0.57 15.99
CA GLY A 618 13.16 -0.16 14.81
C GLY A 618 13.87 -1.51 14.67
N TYR A 619 13.11 -2.59 14.77
CA TYR A 619 13.56 -3.96 14.53
C TYR A 619 13.96 -4.15 13.07
N PHE A 620 14.95 -5.03 12.82
CA PHE A 620 15.36 -5.53 11.50
C PHE A 620 15.30 -4.50 10.36
N LYS A 621 16.42 -3.82 10.13
CA LYS A 621 16.54 -2.77 9.12
C LYS A 621 17.16 -3.32 7.85
N VAL A 622 16.45 -3.18 6.75
CA VAL A 622 16.86 -3.66 5.42
C VAL A 622 17.12 -2.49 4.50
N GLN A 623 18.29 -2.50 3.86
CA GLN A 623 18.72 -1.39 3.00
C GLN A 623 18.32 -1.62 1.53
N TYR A 624 18.34 -2.88 1.08
CA TYR A 624 18.20 -3.23 -0.33
C TYR A 624 17.37 -4.50 -0.51
N LEU A 625 16.07 -4.37 -0.70
CA LEU A 625 15.23 -5.51 -1.08
C LEU A 625 15.01 -5.55 -2.59
N ASP A 626 15.15 -6.73 -3.17
CA ASP A 626 14.72 -7.05 -4.53
C ASP A 626 13.59 -8.10 -4.53
N THR A 627 13.12 -8.53 -5.69
CA THR A 627 12.02 -9.50 -5.81
C THR A 627 12.38 -10.84 -5.15
N ALA A 628 13.63 -11.29 -5.29
CA ALA A 628 14.11 -12.55 -4.74
C ALA A 628 14.24 -12.55 -3.20
N SER A 629 14.21 -11.38 -2.58
CA SER A 629 14.32 -11.22 -1.13
C SER A 629 12.96 -11.42 -0.45
N VAL A 630 11.87 -11.30 -1.22
CA VAL A 630 10.51 -11.32 -0.71
C VAL A 630 10.10 -12.74 -0.33
N ASN A 631 9.63 -12.91 0.90
CA ASN A 631 9.00 -14.16 1.32
C ASN A 631 7.57 -14.25 0.76
N SER A 632 7.42 -14.95 -0.36
CA SER A 632 6.13 -15.18 -1.01
C SER A 632 5.15 -16.04 -0.18
N SER A 633 5.64 -16.71 0.87
CA SER A 633 4.82 -17.51 1.80
C SER A 633 4.31 -16.72 3.00
N TYR A 634 4.76 -15.47 3.19
CA TYR A 634 4.27 -14.61 4.27
C TYR A 634 2.94 -13.94 3.89
N LEU A 635 1.83 -14.63 4.14
CA LEU A 635 0.47 -14.18 3.79
C LEU A 635 -0.21 -13.28 4.84
N GLY A 636 0.55 -12.72 5.79
CA GLY A 636 -0.02 -12.13 7.00
C GLY A 636 -0.73 -13.20 7.84
N ASP A 637 -1.98 -12.97 8.22
CA ASP A 637 -2.80 -13.91 9.00
C ASP A 637 -3.54 -14.96 8.14
N ASN A 638 -3.13 -15.17 6.89
CA ASN A 638 -3.75 -16.12 5.95
C ASN A 638 -5.25 -15.83 5.66
N GLU A 639 -5.67 -14.58 5.81
CA GLU A 639 -7.08 -14.16 5.86
C GLU A 639 -7.89 -14.61 4.65
N TYR A 640 -7.34 -14.54 3.43
CA TYR A 640 -8.05 -14.80 2.18
C TYR A 640 -7.76 -16.17 1.55
N LEU A 641 -7.10 -17.07 2.29
CA LEU A 641 -7.02 -18.45 1.85
C LEU A 641 -8.42 -19.08 1.91
N PRO A 642 -8.83 -19.84 0.87
CA PRO A 642 -10.02 -20.67 0.95
C PRO A 642 -9.90 -21.67 2.10
N THR A 643 -10.99 -21.98 2.78
CA THR A 643 -10.98 -22.92 3.92
C THR A 643 -10.59 -24.34 3.55
N GLY A 644 -10.72 -24.71 2.27
CA GLY A 644 -10.33 -26.02 1.75
C GLY A 644 -8.83 -26.17 1.44
N PHE A 645 -8.04 -25.10 1.57
CA PHE A 645 -6.60 -25.11 1.33
C PHE A 645 -5.81 -25.04 2.63
N ASP A 646 -4.90 -25.99 2.82
CA ASP A 646 -3.92 -26.02 3.88
C ASP A 646 -2.53 -25.62 3.35
N PRO A 647 -1.99 -24.45 3.75
CA PRO A 647 -0.66 -24.01 3.35
C PRO A 647 0.47 -24.87 3.94
N ALA A 648 0.19 -25.78 4.88
CA ALA A 648 1.17 -26.75 5.35
C ALA A 648 1.39 -27.92 4.38
N ASN A 649 0.50 -28.12 3.41
CA ASN A 649 0.53 -29.24 2.46
C ASN A 649 0.72 -28.74 1.02
N ILE A 650 1.87 -28.11 0.77
CA ILE A 650 2.25 -27.54 -0.52
C ILE A 650 3.17 -28.53 -1.26
N ASP A 651 2.84 -28.77 -2.53
CA ASP A 651 3.60 -29.57 -3.48
C ASP A 651 3.57 -28.90 -4.85
N HIS A 652 4.69 -28.32 -5.26
CA HIS A 652 4.81 -27.53 -6.48
C HIS A 652 4.79 -28.38 -7.77
N GLU A 653 4.62 -29.70 -7.68
CA GLU A 653 4.43 -30.57 -8.83
C GLU A 653 2.95 -30.78 -9.18
N ALA A 654 2.64 -30.75 -10.49
CA ALA A 654 1.34 -31.21 -10.96
C ALA A 654 1.23 -32.74 -10.92
N LYS A 655 0.02 -33.23 -10.62
CA LYS A 655 -0.25 -34.65 -10.42
C LYS A 655 -1.30 -35.15 -11.41
N GLY A 656 -0.96 -36.20 -12.15
CA GLY A 656 -1.90 -36.91 -13.01
C GLY A 656 -2.73 -37.89 -12.21
N GLY A 657 -4.02 -37.96 -12.50
CA GLY A 657 -4.89 -39.07 -12.11
C GLY A 657 -4.49 -40.36 -12.83
N ASN A 658 -5.24 -41.43 -12.59
CA ASN A 658 -4.93 -42.74 -13.17
C ASN A 658 -4.86 -42.67 -14.72
N GLY A 659 -3.78 -43.17 -15.30
CA GLY A 659 -3.53 -43.16 -16.75
C GLY A 659 -3.17 -41.81 -17.37
N VAL A 660 -3.01 -40.74 -16.58
CA VAL A 660 -2.61 -39.40 -17.06
C VAL A 660 -1.12 -39.19 -16.84
N GLU A 661 -0.37 -39.09 -17.93
CA GLU A 661 1.05 -38.74 -17.90
C GLU A 661 1.23 -37.26 -18.22
N ILE A 662 1.99 -36.55 -17.38
CA ILE A 662 2.35 -35.14 -17.56
C ILE A 662 3.80 -35.07 -18.04
N GLN A 663 4.04 -34.51 -19.21
CA GLN A 663 5.39 -34.38 -19.76
C GLN A 663 6.12 -33.21 -19.08
N LYS A 664 6.87 -33.52 -18.00
CA LYS A 664 7.58 -32.53 -17.17
C LYS A 664 8.53 -31.59 -17.96
N SER A 665 9.09 -32.03 -19.08
CA SER A 665 9.98 -31.21 -19.93
C SER A 665 9.28 -30.13 -20.75
N ASN A 666 7.96 -30.28 -20.97
CA ASN A 666 7.14 -29.40 -21.80
C ASN A 666 6.09 -28.64 -20.98
N TYR A 667 6.29 -28.57 -19.67
CA TYR A 667 5.47 -27.80 -18.74
C TYR A 667 6.09 -26.41 -18.56
N THR A 668 5.30 -25.37 -18.86
CA THR A 668 5.69 -23.99 -18.58
C THR A 668 4.67 -23.34 -17.66
N TYR A 669 5.18 -22.84 -16.54
CA TYR A 669 4.46 -21.99 -15.62
C TYR A 669 4.81 -20.54 -15.92
N ASP A 670 3.90 -19.80 -16.57
CA ASP A 670 4.06 -18.37 -16.71
C ASP A 670 3.43 -17.67 -15.51
N ILE A 671 4.28 -16.94 -14.80
CA ILE A 671 3.95 -16.27 -13.56
C ILE A 671 2.88 -15.20 -13.83
N SER A 672 2.74 -14.59 -15.02
CA SER A 672 1.56 -13.77 -15.28
C SER A 672 1.31 -13.53 -16.78
N PRO A 673 0.04 -13.32 -17.24
CA PRO A 673 -1.20 -13.69 -16.51
C PRO A 673 -1.09 -15.16 -16.12
N ILE A 674 -1.55 -15.58 -14.91
CA ILE A 674 -1.36 -16.97 -14.44
C ILE A 674 -1.79 -17.90 -15.56
N ALA A 675 -0.80 -18.46 -16.24
CA ALA A 675 -0.96 -19.19 -17.46
C ALA A 675 -0.17 -20.47 -17.26
N TYR A 676 -0.91 -21.55 -17.10
CA TYR A 676 -0.33 -22.86 -16.93
C TYR A 676 -0.45 -23.58 -18.26
N THR A 677 0.67 -24.02 -18.83
CA THR A 677 0.68 -24.83 -20.04
C THR A 677 1.35 -26.15 -19.73
N ALA A 678 0.62 -27.26 -19.87
CA ALA A 678 1.18 -28.60 -19.73
C ALA A 678 0.77 -29.51 -20.88
N CYS A 679 1.73 -30.26 -21.39
CA CYS A 679 1.48 -31.36 -22.31
C CYS A 679 1.13 -32.61 -21.50
N VAL A 680 -0.04 -33.19 -21.78
CA VAL A 680 -0.57 -34.36 -21.09
C VAL A 680 -0.99 -35.45 -22.07
N ALA A 681 -0.96 -36.69 -21.61
CA ALA A 681 -1.55 -37.83 -22.32
C ALA A 681 -2.41 -38.66 -21.36
N ASN A 682 -3.70 -38.79 -21.66
CA ASN A 682 -4.60 -39.71 -20.95
C ASN A 682 -4.74 -41.01 -21.74
N THR A 683 -4.07 -42.06 -21.24
CA THR A 683 -4.07 -43.40 -21.82
C THR A 683 -5.16 -44.31 -21.26
N SER A 684 -5.95 -43.83 -20.29
CA SER A 684 -7.04 -44.59 -19.71
C SER A 684 -8.27 -44.64 -20.63
N SER A 685 -9.15 -45.62 -20.40
CA SER A 685 -10.40 -45.78 -21.15
C SER A 685 -11.48 -44.77 -20.75
N GLY A 686 -11.27 -43.98 -19.70
CA GLY A 686 -12.21 -43.01 -19.17
C GLY A 686 -11.62 -41.62 -19.03
N SER A 687 -12.47 -40.64 -18.71
CA SER A 687 -11.98 -39.33 -18.26
C SER A 687 -11.21 -39.50 -16.96
N SER A 688 -10.06 -38.85 -16.87
CA SER A 688 -9.25 -38.77 -15.65
C SER A 688 -8.98 -37.30 -15.35
N PHE A 689 -7.96 -36.98 -14.56
CA PHE A 689 -7.72 -35.60 -14.13
C PHE A 689 -6.24 -35.25 -14.07
N MET A 690 -5.98 -33.95 -13.99
CA MET A 690 -4.68 -33.37 -13.65
C MET A 690 -4.89 -32.31 -12.56
N ASP A 691 -4.23 -32.49 -11.43
CA ASP A 691 -4.17 -31.51 -10.35
C ASP A 691 -2.98 -30.59 -10.56
N LEU A 692 -3.24 -29.29 -10.48
CA LEU A 692 -2.25 -28.24 -10.67
C LEU A 692 -1.90 -27.59 -9.33
N PRO A 693 -0.64 -27.18 -9.10
CA PRO A 693 -0.21 -26.48 -7.88
C PRO A 693 -0.69 -25.02 -7.86
N LEU A 694 -2.01 -24.83 -7.95
CA LEU A 694 -2.70 -23.56 -7.99
C LEU A 694 -3.94 -23.63 -7.10
N ILE A 695 -4.14 -22.62 -6.27
CA ILE A 695 -5.33 -22.55 -5.42
C ILE A 695 -6.57 -22.38 -6.30
N ASN A 696 -7.60 -23.18 -6.05
CA ASN A 696 -8.84 -23.15 -6.81
C ASN A 696 -9.73 -21.94 -6.42
N TYR A 697 -9.32 -20.75 -6.88
CA TYR A 697 -10.16 -19.56 -6.88
C TYR A 697 -11.13 -19.57 -8.07
N PRO A 698 -12.28 -18.86 -8.00
CA PRO A 698 -13.17 -18.70 -9.14
C PRO A 698 -12.48 -18.08 -10.36
N TYR A 699 -13.04 -18.35 -11.54
CA TYR A 699 -12.66 -17.74 -12.83
C TYR A 699 -11.31 -18.16 -13.43
N TYR A 700 -10.71 -19.25 -12.94
CA TYR A 700 -9.83 -20.02 -13.79
C TYR A 700 -10.63 -20.73 -14.89
N ALA A 701 -10.06 -20.80 -16.09
CA ALA A 701 -10.60 -21.52 -17.22
C ALA A 701 -9.48 -22.37 -17.86
N ALA A 702 -9.80 -23.61 -18.22
CA ALA A 702 -8.90 -24.55 -18.87
C ALA A 702 -9.39 -24.83 -20.29
N TYR A 703 -8.45 -24.95 -21.23
CA TYR A 703 -8.71 -25.22 -22.64
C TYR A 703 -7.79 -26.30 -23.18
N SER A 704 -8.29 -27.12 -24.10
CA SER A 704 -7.47 -28.00 -24.92
C SER A 704 -6.65 -27.22 -25.95
N GLU A 705 -5.77 -27.91 -26.67
CA GLU A 705 -5.02 -27.34 -27.79
C GLU A 705 -5.89 -26.85 -28.95
N THR A 706 -7.07 -27.42 -29.11
CA THR A 706 -8.10 -26.99 -30.07
C THR A 706 -8.92 -25.79 -29.58
N GLY A 707 -8.75 -25.38 -28.32
CA GLY A 707 -9.52 -24.30 -27.69
C GLY A 707 -10.84 -24.75 -27.07
N ASP A 708 -11.09 -26.06 -26.96
CA ASP A 708 -12.29 -26.59 -26.32
C ASP A 708 -12.18 -26.45 -24.79
N PRO A 709 -13.24 -25.98 -24.10
CA PRO A 709 -13.19 -25.81 -22.65
C PRO A 709 -13.11 -27.15 -21.94
N LEU A 710 -12.22 -27.22 -20.94
CA LEU A 710 -12.07 -28.35 -20.03
C LEU A 710 -12.68 -28.00 -18.68
N GLU A 711 -13.34 -28.97 -18.06
CA GLU A 711 -13.97 -28.80 -16.75
C GLU A 711 -12.92 -28.62 -15.65
N ILE A 712 -13.15 -27.65 -14.76
CA ILE A 712 -12.35 -27.43 -13.55
C ILE A 712 -13.20 -27.77 -12.33
N THR A 713 -12.63 -28.58 -11.44
CA THR A 713 -13.18 -28.94 -10.13
C THR A 713 -12.15 -28.67 -9.04
N SER A 714 -12.54 -28.86 -7.78
CA SER A 714 -11.60 -28.81 -6.66
C SER A 714 -10.95 -30.18 -6.46
N GLY A 715 -9.63 -30.25 -6.63
CA GLY A 715 -8.83 -31.41 -6.35
C GLY A 715 -8.42 -31.50 -4.88
N ASP A 716 -7.39 -32.30 -4.64
CA ASP A 716 -6.83 -32.52 -3.32
C ASP A 716 -6.27 -31.19 -2.76
N ASN A 717 -6.40 -30.98 -1.45
CA ASN A 717 -6.01 -29.74 -0.77
C ASN A 717 -6.61 -28.43 -1.37
N GLY A 718 -7.75 -28.49 -2.07
CA GLY A 718 -8.38 -27.28 -2.63
C GLY A 718 -7.66 -26.73 -3.87
N LEU A 719 -6.88 -27.57 -4.56
CA LEU A 719 -6.17 -27.21 -5.79
C LEU A 719 -7.06 -27.30 -7.03
N ILE A 720 -6.62 -26.68 -8.11
CA ILE A 720 -7.29 -26.76 -9.41
C ILE A 720 -7.15 -28.19 -9.96
N ARG A 721 -8.29 -28.85 -10.20
CA ARG A 721 -8.36 -30.14 -10.89
C ARG A 721 -8.98 -29.96 -12.27
N VAL A 722 -8.20 -30.21 -13.33
CA VAL A 722 -8.68 -30.18 -14.72
C VAL A 722 -9.06 -31.60 -15.16
N THR A 723 -10.27 -31.77 -15.68
CA THR A 723 -10.72 -33.05 -16.25
C THR A 723 -10.05 -33.27 -17.61
N VAL A 724 -9.37 -34.42 -17.77
CA VAL A 724 -8.67 -34.81 -19.01
C VAL A 724 -9.46 -35.93 -19.70
N PRO A 725 -10.04 -35.71 -20.90
CA PRO A 725 -10.84 -36.70 -21.61
C PRO A 725 -10.07 -37.98 -21.96
N ALA A 726 -10.78 -39.10 -22.13
CA ALA A 726 -10.19 -40.37 -22.55
C ALA A 726 -9.50 -40.23 -23.91
N GLY A 727 -8.27 -40.74 -24.03
CA GLY A 727 -7.50 -40.67 -25.28
C GLY A 727 -6.97 -39.27 -25.65
N TYR A 728 -7.14 -38.26 -24.78
CA TYR A 728 -6.58 -36.93 -25.03
C TYR A 728 -5.06 -36.96 -24.97
N SER A 729 -4.39 -36.40 -25.97
CA SER A 729 -2.96 -36.14 -25.97
C SER A 729 -2.68 -34.79 -26.61
N GLY A 730 -2.06 -33.88 -25.88
CA GLY A 730 -1.80 -32.52 -26.33
C GLY A 730 -1.63 -31.53 -25.18
N TYR A 731 -1.63 -30.24 -25.50
CA TYR A 731 -1.46 -29.16 -24.53
C TYR A 731 -2.76 -28.77 -23.83
N ILE A 732 -2.71 -28.58 -22.52
CA ILE A 732 -3.77 -27.95 -21.73
C ILE A 732 -3.30 -26.55 -21.34
N PHE A 733 -4.16 -25.56 -21.59
CA PHE A 733 -3.94 -24.15 -21.28
C PHE A 733 -4.90 -23.71 -20.17
N LEU A 734 -4.38 -23.40 -19.00
CA LEU A 734 -5.13 -22.77 -17.91
C LEU A 734 -4.85 -21.28 -17.91
N LYS A 735 -5.87 -20.44 -17.70
CA LYS A 735 -5.68 -19.01 -17.41
C LYS A 735 -6.74 -18.45 -16.48
N PHE A 736 -6.40 -17.37 -15.77
CA PHE A 736 -7.38 -16.57 -15.05
C PHE A 736 -8.12 -15.63 -16.00
N GLU A 737 -9.46 -15.74 -16.08
CA GLU A 737 -10.29 -14.91 -16.95
C GLU A 737 -11.18 -13.96 -16.13
N SER A 738 -10.85 -12.68 -16.12
CA SER A 738 -11.69 -11.70 -15.41
C SER A 738 -13.12 -11.65 -16.00
N PRO A 739 -14.17 -11.77 -15.15
CA PRO A 739 -15.56 -11.70 -15.58
C PRO A 739 -15.88 -10.42 -16.37
N VAL A 740 -16.81 -10.53 -17.33
CA VAL A 740 -17.29 -9.36 -18.11
C VAL A 740 -17.84 -8.27 -17.20
N LEU A 741 -18.54 -8.65 -16.12
CA LEU A 741 -19.07 -7.70 -15.14
C LEU A 741 -17.98 -6.85 -14.48
N TRP A 742 -16.81 -7.42 -14.21
CA TRP A 742 -15.68 -6.67 -13.64
C TRP A 742 -15.13 -5.66 -14.63
N LYS A 743 -15.00 -6.04 -15.91
CA LYS A 743 -14.57 -5.13 -16.98
C LYS A 743 -15.56 -3.97 -17.17
N ILE A 744 -16.87 -4.25 -17.06
CA ILE A 744 -17.91 -3.22 -17.07
C ILE A 744 -17.74 -2.28 -15.87
N ALA A 745 -17.52 -2.83 -14.68
CA ALA A 745 -17.30 -2.03 -13.46
C ALA A 745 -16.06 -1.12 -13.60
N ASP A 746 -14.96 -1.63 -14.17
CA ASP A 746 -13.77 -0.84 -14.46
C ASP A 746 -14.10 0.35 -15.39
N CYS A 747 -14.83 0.09 -16.49
CA CYS A 747 -15.28 1.15 -17.40
C CYS A 747 -16.20 2.17 -16.73
N VAL A 748 -17.16 1.71 -15.92
CA VAL A 748 -18.09 2.60 -15.20
C VAL A 748 -17.34 3.49 -14.22
N SER A 749 -16.40 2.95 -13.45
CA SER A 749 -15.55 3.73 -12.55
C SER A 749 -14.74 4.79 -13.29
N VAL A 750 -14.07 4.43 -14.39
CA VAL A 750 -13.28 5.38 -15.19
C VAL A 750 -14.17 6.49 -15.77
N ILE A 751 -15.30 6.15 -16.38
CA ILE A 751 -16.24 7.13 -16.93
C ILE A 751 -16.77 8.04 -15.82
N SER A 752 -17.09 7.50 -14.65
CA SER A 752 -17.62 8.25 -13.52
C SER A 752 -16.61 9.27 -12.99
N VAL A 753 -15.34 8.88 -12.85
CA VAL A 753 -14.26 9.81 -12.46
C VAL A 753 -14.10 10.93 -13.49
N LEU A 754 -14.07 10.60 -14.79
CA LEU A 754 -13.95 11.59 -15.87
C LEU A 754 -15.15 12.54 -15.93
N ALA A 755 -16.37 12.00 -15.77
CA ALA A 755 -17.60 12.77 -15.73
C ALA A 755 -17.63 13.73 -14.53
N CYS A 756 -17.24 13.26 -13.33
CA CYS A 756 -17.13 14.09 -12.14
C CYS A 756 -16.09 15.21 -12.31
N ALA A 757 -14.91 14.89 -12.85
CA ALA A 757 -13.87 15.87 -13.12
C ALA A 757 -14.34 16.94 -14.14
N GLY A 758 -14.95 16.51 -15.25
CA GLY A 758 -15.54 17.39 -16.25
C GLY A 758 -16.64 18.29 -15.67
N PHE A 759 -17.51 17.72 -14.83
CA PHE A 759 -18.57 18.45 -14.15
C PHE A 759 -18.02 19.55 -13.23
N VAL A 760 -17.02 19.25 -12.40
CA VAL A 760 -16.35 20.23 -11.54
C VAL A 760 -15.72 21.37 -12.36
N LEU A 761 -15.09 21.05 -13.49
CA LEU A 761 -14.50 22.05 -14.38
C LEU A 761 -15.56 22.96 -15.03
N CYS A 762 -16.70 22.40 -15.44
CA CYS A 762 -17.82 23.14 -16.02
C CYS A 762 -18.44 24.11 -15.00
N VAL A 763 -18.72 23.63 -13.79
CA VAL A 763 -19.25 24.44 -12.69
C VAL A 763 -18.29 25.59 -12.34
N ARG A 764 -16.98 25.34 -12.31
CA ARG A 764 -15.96 26.37 -12.05
C ARG A 764 -15.89 27.43 -13.16
N LYS A 765 -16.18 27.08 -14.42
CA LYS A 765 -16.13 28.02 -15.56
C LYS A 765 -17.37 28.91 -15.63
N LYS A 766 -18.54 28.41 -15.21
CA LYS A 766 -19.81 29.15 -15.23
C LYS A 766 -20.49 29.05 -13.85
N PRO A 767 -20.11 29.88 -12.87
CA PRO A 767 -20.69 29.85 -11.52
C PRO A 767 -22.19 30.11 -11.51
N SER A 768 -22.71 30.84 -12.51
CA SER A 768 -24.14 31.08 -12.70
C SER A 768 -24.96 29.80 -12.86
N LEU A 769 -24.33 28.68 -13.26
CA LEU A 769 -24.97 27.37 -13.33
C LEU A 769 -25.38 26.83 -11.95
N LEU A 770 -24.81 27.33 -10.86
CA LEU A 770 -25.22 26.97 -9.50
C LEU A 770 -26.24 27.95 -8.89
N SER A 771 -26.45 29.13 -9.50
CA SER A 771 -27.17 30.25 -8.88
C SER A 771 -28.63 30.42 -9.31
N GLU A 772 -29.23 29.46 -10.03
CA GLU A 772 -30.66 29.53 -10.34
C GLU A 772 -31.51 29.11 -9.14
N ASN A 773 -31.79 30.08 -8.26
CA ASN A 773 -33.08 30.37 -7.60
C ASN A 773 -32.83 31.12 -6.26
N THR A 774 -32.56 32.42 -6.32
CA THR A 774 -33.22 33.35 -5.39
C THR A 774 -34.62 33.55 -5.95
N VAL A 775 -35.58 32.79 -5.45
CA VAL A 775 -36.99 33.12 -5.65
C VAL A 775 -37.23 34.36 -4.80
N GLU A 776 -37.39 35.51 -5.46
CA GLU A 776 -38.23 36.58 -4.93
C GLU A 776 -39.60 35.97 -4.62
N LYS A 777 -39.90 35.80 -3.34
CA LYS A 777 -41.19 36.08 -2.70
C LYS A 777 -41.10 35.88 -1.20
#